data_AF-A0A3A9XSW9-F1
#
_entry.id   AF-A0A3A9XSW9-F1
#
_cell.length_a   1.000
_cell.length_b   1.000
_cell.length_c   1.000
_cell.angle_alpha   90.00
_cell.angle_beta   90.00
_cell.angle_gamma   90.00
#
_symmetry.space_group_name_H-M   'P 1'
#
loop_
_entity.id
_entity.type
_entity.pdbx_description
1 polymer ?
#
loop_
_entity_poly.entity_id
_entity_poly.type
_entity_poly.pdbx_seq_one_letter_code
_entity_poly.pdbx_strand_id
1 'polypeptide(L)'
;MKNTNLFLVLLFVYSGIVAQQVHTSYLWHMQQPNYWPEKSKENPNRYQTVLESHNLKTSGDSWNIYDDGISHPLNNLEEIFGKYDRVKAYQYGPKNSVQTLLGLPNGGAQVNYSGCLIENVNSLGNAGVWGYSQGWENNFIEAKNWKTSGGQPRMDLTGFTFHHALAPLISERALRMELKTHKLIMTETFGGEYSKGFWPAECSFSERIIKVLVEEGFQWSVVANSHLSRTLNDYPLDYGTSGVNIDPPNAADKVATNGQNWWKGQIDGRGGTFAAPYCYQAHKAQYIDPETGQAYKMDVVPMADLLSYQNGFSSMGTGEIDANIAPFSNASQPSIVLLAHDGDNAWGGGDSYYQESVPGFANEAASKGYDPTTIQQFLNSYPVPESDIVRVEDGSWVNAANDWGHPQFINWLWPLYDTTDYTFNPDGWTEDARNWAVITAAENYVLTAEDNSGGVDLAKVIDPSFGASNAEKAWHFFLPSLTSGYMYYGKAIDMEVKQTLAGNIAIEHAKAEIGDAPEQDNTPPSVFIPQRFPYNPGGKGFGPIYAYQEVQNTSDFHVWTFAHDVNGLASVELKYRTDNDGVNPISDNVNDVYSTSEGVSSWNSISMIQKEFPKGNVTQDPEIDLFIEPTAIADLCYAEIKGLFNVLVDYYVEAVDTKGNVFKTPIQHVYVGEFNSSDQVTLTVTPDSGNYDDTIEVVLEASTTSVNDGVVVYYTIDGSDPDQSSTEYSNSFDIGNADSEPIILKAIAFDEDGNSSEVITRNYTFGDLPSYSIHFKNTSNWSQVYVYAFDKNNNAALPGWNWPGKLMTKEQDSPWYITTIAESVEVGLVFTNGNGEQSDDQFRNVDGWYVYSENIWYDQCPSDCPGVLGLPELSVTPLGGSYEGSVSVNLSTTNQGVIYYTIDGSEPSDSSSLYQNELIFTEDTTLRAIAYNSSGQSSIISEDYNITEAQSFTVYYRNMSNWNDVYVYLFDKNTNQPLPGWNWPGRSMDREQSSQWYSFLIEENADIGIVFNNNNNGGQSYDLMREVDGWYDSSTNQWYDQCPTACPGDVSDDELTIHFNNNNTNWNSVTLYYWETTPTSLTTSWPGVQMTDIDGDGWYEYTLSGVTCAKVIFSINGEQQTGDLEICGEGWYDNGWVNEPLNKEPEKNAVRISSPYPNPFKDEINFNISGEDRSLSVTIRDVKGGLYYSDVISSKNGVISIPLNVTKGIYFVKFSGKTINKVVKIIK
;
A
#
# COMPACT_ATOMS: atom_id res chain seq x y z
N MET A 1 -51.99 36.62 -68.32
CA MET A 1 -50.55 36.88 -68.52
C MET A 1 -49.92 36.97 -67.15
N LYS A 2 -48.85 36.30 -66.74
CA LYS A 2 -48.01 35.20 -67.27
C LYS A 2 -46.74 35.33 -66.40
N ASN A 3 -46.32 34.24 -65.76
CA ASN A 3 -44.93 33.87 -65.50
C ASN A 3 -43.96 34.90 -64.89
N THR A 4 -43.74 34.78 -63.57
CA THR A 4 -42.40 34.65 -62.96
C THR A 4 -42.58 34.32 -61.49
N ASN A 5 -42.65 33.03 -61.12
CA ASN A 5 -42.44 32.55 -59.73
C ASN A 5 -42.27 31.01 -59.67
N LEU A 6 -41.72 30.40 -60.73
CA LEU A 6 -41.48 28.96 -60.81
C LEU A 6 -39.97 28.62 -60.81
N PHE A 7 -39.15 29.41 -60.11
CA PHE A 7 -37.69 29.18 -60.01
C PHE A 7 -37.14 29.22 -58.58
N LEU A 8 -38.00 29.30 -57.56
CA LEU A 8 -37.60 29.32 -56.13
C LEU A 8 -38.15 28.15 -55.31
N VAL A 9 -38.87 27.21 -55.94
CA VAL A 9 -39.46 26.02 -55.27
C VAL A 9 -38.72 24.73 -55.63
N LEU A 10 -37.65 24.80 -56.44
CA LEU A 10 -36.84 23.64 -56.87
C LEU A 10 -35.44 23.57 -56.21
N LEU A 11 -35.18 24.42 -55.19
CA LEU A 11 -33.90 24.45 -54.45
C LEU A 11 -34.05 24.13 -52.95
N PHE A 12 -35.22 23.64 -52.52
CA PHE A 12 -35.51 23.31 -51.11
C PHE A 12 -35.97 21.86 -50.88
N VAL A 13 -35.73 20.97 -51.85
CA VAL A 13 -36.00 19.53 -51.71
C VAL A 13 -34.85 18.75 -52.33
N TYR A 14 -33.67 18.80 -51.70
CA TYR A 14 -32.60 17.79 -51.80
C TYR A 14 -31.44 18.13 -50.83
N SER A 15 -31.72 18.64 -49.63
CA SER A 15 -30.84 18.33 -48.49
C SER A 15 -31.32 16.97 -48.00
N GLY A 16 -30.73 15.90 -48.52
CA GLY A 16 -30.91 14.58 -47.91
C GLY A 16 -30.62 14.73 -46.42
N ILE A 17 -31.53 14.23 -45.58
CA ILE A 17 -31.24 13.96 -44.19
C ILE A 17 -30.08 12.96 -44.25
N VAL A 18 -28.85 13.44 -44.15
CA VAL A 18 -27.72 12.57 -43.89
C VAL A 18 -27.96 12.15 -42.44
N ALA A 19 -28.43 10.91 -42.25
CA ALA A 19 -28.53 10.34 -40.92
C ALA A 19 -27.14 10.47 -40.27
N GLN A 20 -27.11 11.10 -39.10
CA GLN A 20 -25.89 11.40 -38.38
C GLN A 20 -25.26 10.07 -37.95
N GLN A 21 -24.04 9.79 -38.39
CA GLN A 21 -23.41 8.48 -38.20
C GLN A 21 -22.70 8.37 -36.84
N VAL A 22 -22.33 9.49 -36.19
CA VAL A 22 -21.66 9.46 -34.89
C VAL A 22 -22.39 10.36 -33.90
N HIS A 23 -22.60 9.83 -32.71
CA HIS A 23 -23.14 10.52 -31.56
C HIS A 23 -22.07 10.66 -30.49
N THR A 24 -22.14 11.73 -29.71
CA THR A 24 -21.22 11.95 -28.58
C THR A 24 -22.01 12.23 -27.31
N SER A 25 -21.55 11.74 -26.18
CA SER A 25 -22.16 12.05 -24.88
C SER A 25 -21.10 12.08 -23.78
N TYR A 26 -21.52 12.53 -22.60
CA TYR A 26 -20.68 12.64 -21.40
C TYR A 26 -21.35 11.90 -20.26
N LEU A 27 -20.56 11.25 -19.41
CA LEU A 27 -20.99 10.75 -18.13
C LEU A 27 -19.99 11.18 -17.06
N TRP A 28 -20.47 11.97 -16.10
CA TRP A 28 -19.66 12.42 -14.97
C TRP A 28 -19.99 11.58 -13.74
N HIS A 29 -18.99 10.83 -13.31
CA HIS A 29 -19.05 10.00 -12.13
C HIS A 29 -18.69 10.81 -10.88
N MET A 30 -19.56 10.86 -9.88
CA MET A 30 -19.33 11.63 -8.64
C MET A 30 -19.40 10.69 -7.44
N GLN A 31 -18.29 10.55 -6.72
CA GLN A 31 -18.24 9.72 -5.53
C GLN A 31 -17.24 10.23 -4.48
N GLN A 32 -17.65 10.18 -3.21
CA GLN A 32 -16.77 10.11 -2.05
C GLN A 32 -17.40 9.18 -1.01
N PRO A 33 -16.62 8.28 -0.37
CA PRO A 33 -17.18 7.30 0.56
C PRO A 33 -17.57 7.93 1.89
N ASN A 34 -18.22 7.15 2.75
CA ASN A 34 -18.15 7.39 4.19
C ASN A 34 -16.68 7.25 4.61
N TYR A 35 -16.09 8.27 5.21
CA TYR A 35 -14.65 8.20 5.52
C TYR A 35 -14.34 7.42 6.79
N TRP A 36 -15.28 7.36 7.72
CA TRP A 36 -15.17 6.59 8.95
C TRP A 36 -16.53 5.98 9.30
N PRO A 37 -16.82 4.72 8.92
CA PRO A 37 -18.14 4.10 9.11
C PRO A 37 -18.43 3.67 10.57
N GLU A 38 -17.84 4.37 11.56
CA GLU A 38 -18.12 4.21 12.98
C GLU A 38 -19.49 4.80 13.34
N LYS A 39 -20.06 4.36 14.46
CA LYS A 39 -21.26 4.96 15.07
C LYS A 39 -21.07 6.46 15.27
N SER A 40 -22.05 7.23 14.80
CA SER A 40 -22.16 8.65 15.10
C SER A 40 -22.27 8.86 16.61
N LYS A 41 -21.53 9.84 17.12
CA LYS A 41 -21.61 10.26 18.52
C LYS A 41 -22.92 10.98 18.80
N GLU A 42 -23.43 11.72 17.82
CA GLU A 42 -24.71 12.43 17.93
C GLU A 42 -25.92 11.47 17.85
N ASN A 43 -25.87 10.50 16.94
CA ASN A 43 -26.89 9.45 16.81
C ASN A 43 -26.25 8.07 16.63
N PRO A 44 -26.00 7.32 17.72
CA PRO A 44 -25.32 6.01 17.67
C PRO A 44 -26.03 4.91 16.87
N ASN A 45 -27.22 5.17 16.33
CA ASN A 45 -27.90 4.23 15.43
C ASN A 45 -27.44 4.34 13.98
N ARG A 46 -26.71 5.41 13.61
CA ARG A 46 -26.21 5.65 12.24
C ARG A 46 -24.70 5.80 12.21
N TYR A 47 -24.08 5.64 11.04
CA TYR A 47 -22.67 5.95 10.84
C TYR A 47 -22.39 7.46 10.81
N GLN A 48 -21.13 7.84 11.04
CA GLN A 48 -20.67 9.22 10.97
C GLN A 48 -20.74 9.79 9.55
N THR A 49 -21.10 11.08 9.46
CA THR A 49 -20.97 11.87 8.21
C THR A 49 -19.58 12.49 8.10
N VAL A 50 -19.19 12.96 6.91
CA VAL A 50 -17.89 13.63 6.70
C VAL A 50 -17.62 14.76 7.70
N LEU A 51 -18.63 15.59 8.02
CA LEU A 51 -18.45 16.71 8.94
C LEU A 51 -18.25 16.24 10.38
N GLU A 52 -19.01 15.24 10.82
CA GLU A 52 -18.88 14.68 12.17
C GLU A 52 -17.51 14.02 12.34
N SER A 53 -17.10 13.18 11.39
CA SER A 53 -15.77 12.55 11.42
C SER A 53 -14.64 13.58 11.45
N HIS A 54 -14.76 14.68 10.69
CA HIS A 54 -13.78 15.77 10.76
C HIS A 54 -13.75 16.43 12.13
N ASN A 55 -14.90 16.75 12.73
CA ASN A 55 -14.98 17.42 14.01
C ASN A 55 -14.43 16.55 15.15
N LEU A 56 -14.76 15.25 15.17
CA LEU A 56 -14.23 14.30 16.14
C LEU A 56 -12.72 14.17 16.02
N LYS A 57 -12.21 14.04 14.78
CA LYS A 57 -10.76 14.00 14.52
C LYS A 57 -10.04 15.25 14.99
N THR A 58 -10.49 16.43 14.53
CA THR A 58 -9.79 17.71 14.78
C THR A 58 -9.86 18.14 16.24
N SER A 59 -10.88 17.73 16.98
CA SER A 59 -10.98 17.97 18.42
C SER A 59 -10.16 17.00 19.26
N GLY A 60 -9.62 15.92 18.67
CA GLY A 60 -8.94 14.84 19.40
C GLY A 60 -9.90 14.06 20.30
N ASP A 61 -11.16 13.95 19.90
CA ASP A 61 -12.18 13.25 20.68
C ASP A 61 -11.86 11.76 20.78
N SER A 62 -11.88 11.21 21.98
CA SER A 62 -11.57 9.79 22.22
C SER A 62 -12.56 8.83 21.54
N TRP A 63 -13.66 9.33 20.98
CA TRP A 63 -14.61 8.53 20.20
C TRP A 63 -14.01 7.94 18.91
N ASN A 64 -13.03 8.62 18.32
CA ASN A 64 -12.35 8.17 17.09
C ASN A 64 -10.86 7.83 17.34
N ILE A 65 -10.50 7.50 18.58
CA ILE A 65 -9.14 7.06 18.95
C ILE A 65 -9.21 5.61 19.40
N TYR A 66 -8.40 4.76 18.78
CA TYR A 66 -8.36 3.31 19.04
C TYR A 66 -7.02 2.94 19.69
N ASP A 67 -6.69 1.65 19.69
CA ASP A 67 -5.49 1.12 20.37
C ASP A 67 -4.17 1.63 19.77
N ASP A 68 -4.21 2.15 18.55
CA ASP A 68 -3.10 2.83 17.86
C ASP A 68 -2.82 4.23 18.42
N GLY A 69 -3.77 4.82 19.16
CA GLY A 69 -3.64 6.13 19.79
C GLY A 69 -3.81 7.33 18.84
N ILE A 70 -4.28 7.11 17.60
CA ILE A 70 -4.42 8.16 16.58
C ILE A 70 -5.91 8.49 16.35
N SER A 71 -6.21 9.73 15.95
CA SER A 71 -7.58 10.15 15.62
C SER A 71 -7.94 9.86 14.17
N HIS A 72 -8.98 9.05 13.96
CA HIS A 72 -9.48 8.64 12.65
C HIS A 72 -10.67 9.48 12.16
N PRO A 73 -10.92 9.54 10.83
CA PRO A 73 -10.15 8.93 9.75
C PRO A 73 -8.86 9.69 9.48
N LEU A 74 -7.79 9.04 9.03
CA LEU A 74 -6.50 9.66 8.74
C LEU A 74 -6.57 10.65 7.56
N ASN A 75 -7.58 10.54 6.69
CA ASN A 75 -7.85 11.48 5.61
C ASN A 75 -7.99 12.96 6.07
N ASN A 76 -7.50 13.89 5.24
CA ASN A 76 -7.79 15.32 5.41
C ASN A 76 -9.13 15.68 4.72
N LEU A 77 -10.22 15.59 5.48
CA LEU A 77 -11.56 15.78 4.93
C LEU A 77 -11.84 17.21 4.45
N GLU A 78 -11.31 18.22 5.15
CA GLU A 78 -11.46 19.62 4.72
C GLU A 78 -10.71 19.89 3.42
N GLU A 79 -9.49 19.34 3.26
CA GLU A 79 -8.77 19.46 1.98
C GLU A 79 -9.49 18.72 0.85
N ILE A 80 -10.00 17.53 1.12
CA ILE A 80 -10.72 16.71 0.13
C ILE A 80 -11.98 17.43 -0.35
N PHE A 81 -12.82 17.93 0.55
CA PHE A 81 -14.12 18.52 0.19
C PHE A 81 -14.04 20.03 -0.09
N GLY A 82 -13.09 20.74 0.52
CA GLY A 82 -12.89 22.19 0.37
C GLY A 82 -12.15 22.59 -0.91
N LYS A 83 -11.67 21.63 -1.72
CA LYS A 83 -11.15 21.87 -3.06
C LYS A 83 -12.20 22.58 -3.92
N TYR A 84 -11.84 23.76 -4.43
CA TYR A 84 -12.73 24.61 -5.22
C TYR A 84 -13.45 23.85 -6.35
N ASP A 85 -12.72 23.01 -7.08
CA ASP A 85 -13.27 22.21 -8.17
C ASP A 85 -14.35 21.21 -7.70
N ARG A 86 -14.13 20.56 -6.55
CA ARG A 86 -15.10 19.62 -5.96
C ARG A 86 -16.35 20.31 -5.45
N VAL A 87 -16.16 21.43 -4.74
CA VAL A 87 -17.28 22.29 -4.29
C VAL A 87 -18.19 22.66 -5.46
N LYS A 88 -17.62 22.91 -6.64
CA LYS A 88 -18.37 23.17 -7.88
C LYS A 88 -19.01 21.92 -8.46
N ALA A 89 -18.23 20.86 -8.65
CA ALA A 89 -18.67 19.58 -9.22
C ALA A 89 -19.93 19.07 -8.51
N TYR A 90 -19.94 19.15 -7.18
CA TYR A 90 -21.02 18.66 -6.32
C TYR A 90 -22.24 19.58 -6.20
N GLN A 91 -22.15 20.84 -6.62
CA GLN A 91 -23.25 21.79 -6.40
C GLN A 91 -23.82 22.40 -7.69
N TYR A 92 -23.00 22.73 -8.69
CA TYR A 92 -23.49 23.48 -9.86
C TYR A 92 -22.65 23.35 -11.16
N GLY A 93 -21.44 22.78 -11.11
CA GLY A 93 -20.55 22.61 -12.26
C GLY A 93 -21.23 21.87 -13.44
N PRO A 94 -21.74 20.65 -13.22
CA PRO A 94 -22.47 19.88 -14.23
C PRO A 94 -23.62 20.66 -14.87
N LYS A 95 -24.41 21.37 -14.05
CA LYS A 95 -25.54 22.18 -14.54
C LYS A 95 -25.07 23.28 -15.48
N ASN A 96 -24.02 24.00 -15.10
CA ASN A 96 -23.47 25.08 -15.92
C ASN A 96 -23.01 24.55 -17.29
N SER A 97 -22.36 23.39 -17.34
CA SER A 97 -21.95 22.77 -18.61
C SER A 97 -23.14 22.39 -19.47
N VAL A 98 -24.14 21.69 -18.91
CA VAL A 98 -25.35 21.32 -19.65
C VAL A 98 -26.08 22.57 -20.18
N GLN A 99 -26.05 23.67 -19.43
CA GLN A 99 -26.64 24.95 -19.86
C GLN A 99 -25.99 25.48 -21.16
N THR A 100 -24.68 25.30 -21.32
CA THR A 100 -23.97 25.70 -22.56
C THR A 100 -24.41 24.88 -23.78
N LEU A 101 -24.96 23.68 -23.56
CA LEU A 101 -25.38 22.76 -24.62
C LEU A 101 -26.83 22.98 -25.09
N LEU A 102 -27.56 23.94 -24.51
CA LEU A 102 -28.97 24.19 -24.86
C LEU A 102 -29.19 24.58 -26.33
N GLY A 103 -28.16 25.12 -26.99
CA GLY A 103 -28.19 25.43 -28.43
C GLY A 103 -28.13 24.21 -29.34
N LEU A 104 -27.75 23.05 -28.81
CA LEU A 104 -27.69 21.77 -29.52
C LEU A 104 -28.99 20.99 -29.28
N PRO A 105 -29.70 20.48 -30.30
CA PRO A 105 -31.04 19.90 -30.14
C PRO A 105 -31.13 18.75 -29.12
N ASN A 106 -30.12 17.89 -29.07
CA ASN A 106 -30.07 16.72 -28.19
C ASN A 106 -29.01 16.83 -27.09
N GLY A 107 -28.20 17.90 -27.09
CA GLY A 107 -27.04 18.04 -26.22
C GLY A 107 -27.35 17.90 -24.72
N GLY A 108 -26.56 17.09 -24.04
CA GLY A 108 -26.74 16.81 -22.62
C GLY A 108 -25.64 15.89 -22.09
N ALA A 109 -25.79 15.46 -20.85
CA ALA A 109 -24.87 14.58 -20.14
C ALA A 109 -25.62 13.65 -19.18
N GLN A 110 -24.93 12.60 -18.75
CA GLN A 110 -25.30 11.75 -17.64
C GLN A 110 -24.50 12.17 -16.41
N VAL A 111 -25.10 12.09 -15.24
CA VAL A 111 -24.42 12.29 -13.95
C VAL A 111 -24.87 11.18 -13.02
N ASN A 112 -23.94 10.42 -12.47
CA ASN A 112 -24.24 9.57 -11.31
C ASN A 112 -23.71 10.24 -10.05
N TYR A 113 -24.42 10.03 -8.95
CA TYR A 113 -24.17 10.66 -7.67
C TYR A 113 -24.53 9.64 -6.61
N SER A 114 -23.55 9.14 -5.85
CA SER A 114 -23.84 8.10 -4.86
C SER A 114 -24.69 8.61 -3.71
N GLY A 115 -25.36 7.69 -3.01
CA GLY A 115 -26.15 8.03 -1.83
C GLY A 115 -25.31 8.56 -0.69
N CYS A 116 -24.14 7.95 -0.42
CA CYS A 116 -23.25 8.41 0.64
C CYS A 116 -22.64 9.79 0.33
N LEU A 117 -22.40 10.13 -0.94
CA LEU A 117 -21.98 11.49 -1.31
C LEU A 117 -23.11 12.50 -1.09
N ILE A 118 -24.38 12.15 -1.35
CA ILE A 118 -25.53 13.01 -1.02
C ILE A 118 -25.56 13.31 0.48
N GLU A 119 -25.40 12.29 1.33
CA GLU A 119 -25.36 12.48 2.78
C GLU A 119 -24.20 13.38 3.22
N ASN A 120 -23.02 13.16 2.66
CA ASN A 120 -21.84 13.98 2.93
C ASN A 120 -22.07 15.44 2.53
N VAL A 121 -22.56 15.71 1.33
CA VAL A 121 -22.84 17.07 0.86
C VAL A 121 -23.98 17.72 1.65
N ASN A 122 -24.99 16.95 2.05
CA ASN A 122 -26.04 17.44 2.94
C ASN A 122 -25.48 17.86 4.31
N SER A 123 -24.57 17.08 4.90
CA SER A 123 -23.94 17.44 6.18
C SER A 123 -23.19 18.78 6.10
N LEU A 124 -22.44 19.00 5.02
CA LEU A 124 -21.65 20.22 4.79
C LEU A 124 -22.55 21.42 4.43
N GLY A 125 -23.52 21.20 3.55
CA GLY A 125 -24.47 22.23 3.11
C GLY A 125 -25.36 22.71 4.26
N ASN A 126 -25.84 21.80 5.10
CA ASN A 126 -26.65 22.12 6.28
C ASN A 126 -25.88 22.98 7.29
N ALA A 127 -24.58 22.72 7.45
CA ALA A 127 -23.70 23.51 8.31
C ALA A 127 -23.18 24.80 7.66
N GLY A 128 -23.24 24.92 6.32
CA GLY A 128 -22.76 26.09 5.58
C GLY A 128 -21.24 26.25 5.59
N VAL A 129 -20.50 25.14 5.55
CA VAL A 129 -19.03 25.10 5.66
C VAL A 129 -18.36 24.66 4.36
N TRP A 130 -17.06 24.95 4.21
CA TRP A 130 -16.20 24.53 3.09
C TRP A 130 -16.74 24.86 1.69
N GLY A 131 -17.56 25.91 1.57
CA GLY A 131 -18.15 26.35 0.30
C GLY A 131 -19.43 25.61 -0.09
N TYR A 132 -19.94 24.70 0.74
CA TYR A 132 -21.22 24.03 0.54
C TYR A 132 -22.36 24.85 1.13
N SER A 133 -23.51 24.80 0.46
CA SER A 133 -24.69 25.57 0.84
C SER A 133 -25.96 24.72 0.79
N GLN A 134 -26.91 25.04 1.65
CA GLN A 134 -28.26 24.47 1.57
C GLN A 134 -28.88 24.79 0.21
N GLY A 135 -29.64 23.84 -0.35
CA GLY A 135 -30.31 24.02 -1.63
C GLY A 135 -29.40 23.75 -2.85
N TRP A 136 -28.25 23.10 -2.66
CA TRP A 136 -27.33 22.74 -3.73
C TRP A 136 -27.99 21.87 -4.82
N GLU A 137 -28.91 21.00 -4.41
CA GLU A 137 -29.63 20.05 -5.25
C GLU A 137 -30.49 20.75 -6.32
N ASN A 138 -30.90 22.00 -6.08
CA ASN A 138 -31.74 22.78 -7.00
C ASN A 138 -31.10 22.98 -8.37
N ASN A 139 -29.76 23.03 -8.47
CA ASN A 139 -29.07 23.12 -9.77
C ASN A 139 -29.27 21.85 -10.60
N PHE A 140 -29.18 20.68 -9.97
CA PHE A 140 -29.41 19.41 -10.64
C PHE A 140 -30.89 19.24 -11.01
N ILE A 141 -31.81 19.66 -10.13
CA ILE A 141 -33.26 19.68 -10.41
C ILE A 141 -33.56 20.58 -11.62
N GLU A 142 -32.97 21.78 -11.70
CA GLU A 142 -33.13 22.69 -12.83
C GLU A 142 -32.66 22.03 -14.14
N ALA A 143 -31.45 21.46 -14.14
CA ALA A 143 -30.86 20.85 -15.31
C ALA A 143 -31.59 19.59 -15.80
N LYS A 144 -32.02 18.73 -14.87
CA LYS A 144 -32.83 17.52 -15.15
C LYS A 144 -34.15 17.85 -15.86
N ASN A 145 -34.71 19.03 -15.59
CA ASN A 145 -35.94 19.50 -16.19
C ASN A 145 -35.77 20.07 -17.60
N TRP A 146 -34.55 20.40 -18.03
CA TRP A 146 -34.29 20.73 -19.43
C TRP A 146 -34.39 19.48 -20.30
N LYS A 147 -35.05 19.60 -21.45
CA LYS A 147 -35.35 18.45 -22.32
C LYS A 147 -34.62 18.53 -23.67
N THR A 148 -34.21 17.37 -24.16
CA THR A 148 -33.76 17.16 -25.55
C THR A 148 -34.93 17.38 -26.50
N SER A 149 -34.66 17.41 -27.81
CA SER A 149 -35.71 17.52 -28.83
C SER A 149 -36.72 16.35 -28.81
N GLY A 150 -36.29 15.16 -28.35
CA GLY A 150 -37.14 13.99 -28.13
C GLY A 150 -37.69 13.85 -26.71
N GLY A 151 -37.63 14.91 -25.88
CA GLY A 151 -38.30 14.99 -24.58
C GLY A 151 -37.58 14.27 -23.42
N GLN A 152 -36.35 13.80 -23.62
CA GLN A 152 -35.56 13.18 -22.55
C GLN A 152 -34.86 14.26 -21.70
N PRO A 153 -34.55 14.01 -20.42
CA PRO A 153 -33.69 14.90 -19.63
C PRO A 153 -32.37 15.18 -20.34
N ARG A 154 -31.91 16.44 -20.33
CA ARG A 154 -30.56 16.83 -20.79
C ARG A 154 -29.49 16.56 -19.75
N MET A 155 -29.85 16.56 -18.47
CA MET A 155 -29.06 15.97 -17.41
C MET A 155 -29.81 14.74 -16.93
N ASP A 156 -29.30 13.56 -17.30
CA ASP A 156 -29.84 12.29 -16.84
C ASP A 156 -29.11 11.89 -15.56
N LEU A 157 -29.80 11.93 -14.43
CA LEU A 157 -29.25 11.52 -13.14
C LEU A 157 -29.30 9.99 -13.06
N THR A 158 -28.30 9.34 -13.64
CA THR A 158 -28.23 7.89 -13.83
C THR A 158 -28.20 7.15 -12.51
N GLY A 159 -28.82 5.98 -12.48
CA GLY A 159 -28.79 5.13 -11.31
C GLY A 159 -27.40 4.57 -11.02
N PHE A 160 -27.21 4.26 -9.74
CA PHE A 160 -25.95 3.91 -9.14
C PHE A 160 -26.18 3.04 -7.89
N THR A 161 -25.12 2.52 -7.30
CA THR A 161 -25.13 1.96 -5.94
C THR A 161 -25.00 3.09 -4.91
N PHE A 162 -25.66 2.97 -3.76
CA PHE A 162 -25.64 3.97 -2.69
C PHE A 162 -24.22 4.23 -2.17
N HIS A 163 -23.42 3.18 -1.96
CA HIS A 163 -22.07 3.26 -1.38
C HIS A 163 -20.95 3.01 -2.38
N HIS A 164 -21.21 3.10 -3.68
CA HIS A 164 -20.19 2.82 -4.71
C HIS A 164 -19.65 1.39 -4.65
N ALA A 165 -20.56 0.43 -4.57
CA ALA A 165 -20.23 -0.98 -4.47
C ALA A 165 -19.92 -1.61 -5.83
N LEU A 166 -18.93 -2.51 -5.87
CA LEU A 166 -18.60 -3.28 -7.07
C LEU A 166 -19.67 -4.35 -7.31
N ALA A 167 -20.68 -3.98 -8.10
CA ALA A 167 -21.84 -4.82 -8.38
C ALA A 167 -21.50 -6.27 -8.78
N PRO A 168 -20.45 -6.56 -9.58
CA PRO A 168 -20.10 -7.93 -9.95
C PRO A 168 -19.56 -8.82 -8.80
N LEU A 169 -19.12 -8.22 -7.68
CA LEU A 169 -18.46 -8.92 -6.56
C LEU A 169 -19.34 -9.05 -5.31
N ILE A 170 -20.57 -8.52 -5.33
CA ILE A 170 -21.51 -8.59 -4.19
C ILE A 170 -22.72 -9.47 -4.52
N SER A 171 -23.42 -9.97 -3.50
CA SER A 171 -24.59 -10.84 -3.70
C SER A 171 -25.77 -10.11 -4.37
N GLU A 172 -26.69 -10.85 -5.00
CA GLU A 172 -27.93 -10.28 -5.55
C GLU A 172 -28.73 -9.50 -4.49
N ARG A 173 -28.71 -9.95 -3.21
CA ARG A 173 -29.44 -9.31 -2.11
C ARG A 173 -28.78 -7.98 -1.73
N ALA A 174 -27.46 -7.95 -1.57
CA ALA A 174 -26.72 -6.72 -1.30
C ALA A 174 -26.85 -5.71 -2.44
N LEU A 175 -26.67 -6.13 -3.70
CA LEU A 175 -26.87 -5.27 -4.87
C LEU A 175 -28.29 -4.69 -4.91
N ARG A 176 -29.30 -5.52 -4.67
CA ARG A 176 -30.69 -5.05 -4.64
C ARG A 176 -30.93 -4.02 -3.53
N MET A 177 -30.32 -4.20 -2.36
CA MET A 177 -30.39 -3.23 -1.26
C MET A 177 -29.73 -1.90 -1.64
N GLU A 178 -28.50 -1.94 -2.16
CA GLU A 178 -27.77 -0.77 -2.68
C GLU A 178 -28.58 0.03 -3.71
N LEU A 179 -29.24 -0.64 -4.65
CA LEU A 179 -30.04 0.02 -5.69
C LEU A 179 -31.33 0.61 -5.13
N LYS A 180 -32.00 -0.09 -4.21
CA LYS A 180 -33.27 0.36 -3.63
C LYS A 180 -33.07 1.56 -2.70
N THR A 181 -32.04 1.54 -1.85
CA THR A 181 -31.70 2.69 -1.01
C THR A 181 -31.29 3.89 -1.87
N HIS A 182 -30.48 3.66 -2.91
CA HIS A 182 -30.08 4.73 -3.81
C HIS A 182 -31.26 5.36 -4.57
N LYS A 183 -32.22 4.56 -5.06
CA LYS A 183 -33.45 5.08 -5.67
C LYS A 183 -34.25 5.96 -4.71
N LEU A 184 -34.34 5.57 -3.44
CA LEU A 184 -35.09 6.30 -2.43
C LEU A 184 -34.44 7.66 -2.17
N ILE A 185 -33.14 7.71 -1.83
CA ILE A 185 -32.45 8.97 -1.54
C ILE A 185 -32.39 9.90 -2.77
N MET A 186 -32.24 9.35 -3.98
CA MET A 186 -32.28 10.14 -5.22
C MET A 186 -33.66 10.75 -5.46
N THR A 187 -34.73 10.01 -5.15
CA THR A 187 -36.11 10.51 -5.28
C THR A 187 -36.40 11.59 -4.25
N GLU A 188 -35.93 11.43 -3.01
CA GLU A 188 -36.08 12.41 -1.95
C GLU A 188 -35.28 13.70 -2.22
N THR A 189 -34.07 13.56 -2.77
CA THR A 189 -33.16 14.68 -3.02
C THR A 189 -33.52 15.46 -4.28
N PHE A 190 -33.77 14.78 -5.40
CA PHE A 190 -33.93 15.42 -6.72
C PHE A 190 -35.36 15.36 -7.28
N GLY A 191 -36.23 14.52 -6.73
CA GLY A 191 -37.58 14.30 -7.24
C GLY A 191 -37.65 13.81 -8.70
N GLY A 192 -38.87 13.75 -9.25
CA GLY A 192 -39.13 13.31 -10.63
C GLY A 192 -38.88 11.81 -10.86
N GLU A 193 -38.91 11.39 -12.13
CA GLU A 193 -38.66 9.99 -12.49
C GLU A 193 -37.19 9.63 -12.26
N TYR A 194 -36.95 8.41 -11.76
CA TYR A 194 -35.63 7.81 -11.65
C TYR A 194 -35.12 7.40 -13.03
N SER A 195 -33.80 7.46 -13.24
CA SER A 195 -33.21 7.10 -14.53
C SER A 195 -33.43 5.62 -14.85
N LYS A 196 -33.49 5.33 -16.15
CA LYS A 196 -33.50 3.97 -16.69
C LYS A 196 -32.10 3.42 -16.89
N GLY A 197 -31.08 4.27 -16.77
CA GLY A 197 -29.68 3.91 -16.93
C GLY A 197 -28.99 3.58 -15.63
N PHE A 198 -28.08 2.63 -15.68
CA PHE A 198 -27.19 2.28 -14.58
C PHE A 198 -25.72 2.57 -14.97
N TRP A 199 -24.99 3.18 -14.06
CA TRP A 199 -23.52 3.25 -14.11
C TRP A 199 -22.97 2.26 -13.09
N PRO A 200 -22.26 1.19 -13.51
CA PRO A 200 -21.52 0.35 -12.57
C PRO A 200 -20.34 1.11 -11.98
N ALA A 201 -20.13 1.03 -10.67
CA ALA A 201 -18.96 1.63 -10.01
C ALA A 201 -17.68 1.15 -10.70
N GLU A 202 -16.74 2.05 -10.99
CA GLU A 202 -15.49 1.74 -11.72
C GLU A 202 -15.70 1.17 -13.13
N CYS A 203 -16.89 1.36 -13.70
CA CYS A 203 -17.36 0.68 -14.90
C CYS A 203 -17.23 -0.86 -14.80
N SER A 204 -17.26 -1.41 -13.58
CA SER A 204 -17.17 -2.84 -13.31
C SER A 204 -18.45 -3.56 -13.69
N PHE A 205 -18.40 -4.31 -14.78
CA PHE A 205 -19.55 -5.01 -15.32
C PHE A 205 -19.31 -6.53 -15.35
N SER A 206 -20.41 -7.26 -15.17
CA SER A 206 -20.52 -8.67 -15.48
C SER A 206 -21.97 -8.93 -15.89
N GLU A 207 -22.18 -9.84 -16.85
CA GLU A 207 -23.53 -10.22 -17.26
C GLU A 207 -24.39 -10.69 -16.07
N ARG A 208 -23.76 -11.26 -15.02
CA ARG A 208 -24.44 -11.73 -13.79
C ARG A 208 -25.31 -10.69 -13.10
N ILE A 209 -24.98 -9.40 -13.20
CA ILE A 209 -25.76 -8.35 -12.53
C ILE A 209 -27.04 -7.98 -13.28
N ILE A 210 -27.18 -8.39 -14.56
CA ILE A 210 -28.29 -7.99 -15.44
C ILE A 210 -29.64 -8.35 -14.85
N LYS A 211 -29.78 -9.54 -14.24
CA LYS A 211 -31.04 -9.96 -13.62
C LYS A 211 -31.52 -8.95 -12.58
N VAL A 212 -30.67 -8.62 -11.61
CA VAL A 212 -31.02 -7.66 -10.56
C VAL A 212 -31.34 -6.30 -11.15
N LEU A 213 -30.54 -5.82 -12.11
CA LEU A 213 -30.78 -4.53 -12.74
C LEU A 213 -32.13 -4.48 -13.48
N VAL A 214 -32.47 -5.52 -14.26
CA VAL A 214 -33.74 -5.61 -14.99
C VAL A 214 -34.93 -5.71 -14.03
N GLU A 215 -34.83 -6.53 -12.99
CA GLU A 215 -35.87 -6.65 -11.96
C GLU A 215 -36.09 -5.33 -11.20
N GLU A 216 -35.03 -4.56 -11.02
CA GLU A 216 -35.05 -3.23 -10.45
C GLU A 216 -35.44 -2.15 -11.49
N GLY A 217 -35.80 -2.51 -12.71
CA GLY A 217 -36.40 -1.59 -13.70
C GLY A 217 -35.41 -0.76 -14.52
N PHE A 218 -34.11 -1.07 -14.45
CA PHE A 218 -33.12 -0.53 -15.37
C PHE A 218 -33.31 -1.10 -16.78
N GLN A 219 -33.02 -0.31 -17.80
CA GLN A 219 -33.16 -0.67 -19.22
C GLN A 219 -31.82 -0.70 -19.94
N TRP A 220 -30.82 0.04 -19.44
CA TRP A 220 -29.49 0.06 -20.00
C TRP A 220 -28.40 0.24 -18.93
N SER A 221 -27.21 -0.28 -19.22
CA SER A 221 -26.01 -0.09 -18.39
C SER A 221 -24.83 0.36 -19.27
N VAL A 222 -23.91 1.12 -18.69
CA VAL A 222 -22.64 1.43 -19.35
C VAL A 222 -21.66 0.28 -19.14
N VAL A 223 -20.82 0.01 -20.14
CA VAL A 223 -19.73 -0.97 -20.12
C VAL A 223 -18.47 -0.37 -20.75
N ALA A 224 -17.27 -0.83 -20.37
CA ALA A 224 -16.04 -0.44 -21.04
C ALA A 224 -15.95 -1.09 -22.44
N ASN A 225 -15.56 -0.32 -23.45
CA ASN A 225 -15.54 -0.81 -24.83
C ASN A 225 -14.43 -1.84 -25.12
N SER A 226 -13.37 -1.85 -24.31
CA SER A 226 -12.35 -2.90 -24.35
C SER A 226 -12.94 -4.29 -24.12
N HIS A 227 -13.87 -4.45 -23.18
CA HIS A 227 -14.56 -5.71 -22.86
C HIS A 227 -15.45 -6.25 -23.98
N LEU A 228 -15.90 -5.40 -24.90
CA LEU A 228 -16.56 -5.85 -26.13
C LEU A 228 -15.55 -6.27 -27.20
N SER A 229 -14.42 -5.58 -27.29
CA SER A 229 -13.39 -5.89 -28.29
C SER A 229 -12.71 -7.22 -27.97
N ARG A 230 -12.44 -7.46 -26.68
CA ARG A 230 -11.73 -8.64 -26.18
C ARG A 230 -12.49 -9.95 -26.37
N THR A 231 -13.82 -9.91 -26.50
CA THR A 231 -14.65 -11.09 -26.81
C THR A 231 -14.66 -11.45 -28.30
N LEU A 232 -14.12 -10.62 -29.19
CA LEU A 232 -14.10 -10.94 -30.63
C LEU A 232 -13.12 -12.09 -30.94
N ASN A 233 -13.52 -12.98 -31.84
CA ASN A 233 -12.76 -14.19 -32.17
C ASN A 233 -11.33 -13.88 -32.65
N ASP A 234 -11.18 -12.82 -33.45
CA ASP A 234 -9.91 -12.37 -34.04
C ASP A 234 -9.21 -11.25 -33.23
N TYR A 235 -9.52 -11.10 -31.93
CA TYR A 235 -8.87 -10.10 -31.07
C TYR A 235 -7.32 -10.20 -31.16
N PRO A 236 -6.62 -9.12 -31.56
CA PRO A 236 -5.16 -9.16 -31.76
C PRO A 236 -4.39 -9.35 -30.45
N LEU A 237 -3.60 -10.41 -30.35
CA LEU A 237 -2.69 -10.66 -29.23
C LEU A 237 -1.35 -9.96 -29.45
N ASP A 238 -1.34 -8.66 -29.20
CA ASP A 238 -0.13 -7.84 -29.21
C ASP A 238 0.13 -7.32 -27.79
N TYR A 239 1.05 -7.96 -27.08
CA TYR A 239 1.33 -7.65 -25.68
C TYR A 239 1.88 -6.22 -25.47
N GLY A 240 1.47 -5.61 -24.36
CA GLY A 240 1.85 -4.28 -23.93
C GLY A 240 0.67 -3.32 -23.76
N THR A 241 0.99 -2.12 -23.29
CA THR A 241 0.05 -1.07 -22.84
C THR A 241 -0.95 -0.56 -23.88
N SER A 242 -0.65 -0.70 -25.18
CA SER A 242 -1.57 -0.34 -26.28
C SER A 242 -2.32 -1.54 -26.87
N GLY A 243 -2.09 -2.73 -26.31
CA GLY A 243 -2.69 -3.99 -26.75
C GLY A 243 -3.16 -4.83 -25.56
N VAL A 244 -2.46 -5.91 -25.25
CA VAL A 244 -2.78 -6.81 -24.12
C VAL A 244 -1.84 -6.53 -22.96
N ASN A 245 -2.34 -5.90 -21.90
CA ASN A 245 -1.55 -5.58 -20.70
C ASN A 245 -1.95 -6.38 -19.44
N ILE A 246 -2.81 -7.37 -19.63
CA ILE A 246 -3.39 -8.30 -18.65
C ILE A 246 -3.49 -9.67 -19.31
N ASP A 247 -4.02 -10.67 -18.59
CA ASP A 247 -4.33 -11.97 -19.17
C ASP A 247 -5.06 -11.84 -20.53
N PRO A 248 -4.63 -12.60 -21.56
CA PRO A 248 -5.37 -12.74 -22.80
C PRO A 248 -6.83 -13.13 -22.56
N PRO A 249 -7.78 -12.76 -23.46
CA PRO A 249 -9.17 -13.20 -23.32
C PRO A 249 -9.26 -14.73 -23.30
N ASN A 250 -9.97 -15.29 -22.31
CA ASN A 250 -10.22 -16.71 -22.26
C ASN A 250 -11.11 -17.15 -23.43
N ALA A 251 -10.88 -18.32 -24.01
CA ALA A 251 -11.66 -18.77 -25.17
C ALA A 251 -13.14 -19.03 -24.82
N ALA A 252 -13.49 -19.22 -23.55
CA ALA A 252 -14.89 -19.30 -23.10
C ALA A 252 -15.69 -18.00 -23.29
N ASP A 253 -15.01 -16.85 -23.37
CA ASP A 253 -15.64 -15.54 -23.55
C ASP A 253 -15.60 -15.06 -25.01
N LYS A 254 -14.97 -15.84 -25.90
CA LYS A 254 -14.88 -15.49 -27.32
C LYS A 254 -16.16 -15.84 -28.08
N VAL A 255 -16.62 -14.89 -28.88
CA VAL A 255 -17.77 -15.04 -29.78
C VAL A 255 -17.31 -15.23 -31.21
N ALA A 256 -18.12 -15.89 -32.04
CA ALA A 256 -17.79 -16.14 -33.45
C ALA A 256 -17.64 -14.86 -34.32
N THR A 257 -18.06 -13.70 -33.81
CA THR A 257 -17.94 -12.41 -34.48
C THR A 257 -16.47 -11.98 -34.57
N ASN A 258 -16.05 -11.55 -35.77
CA ASN A 258 -14.74 -10.92 -35.99
C ASN A 258 -14.86 -9.39 -36.00
N GLY A 259 -13.81 -8.72 -35.58
CA GLY A 259 -13.67 -7.27 -35.59
C GLY A 259 -13.49 -6.69 -36.98
N GLN A 260 -13.79 -5.39 -37.07
CA GLN A 260 -13.48 -4.54 -38.22
C GLN A 260 -12.66 -3.36 -37.71
N ASN A 261 -11.78 -2.84 -38.57
CA ASN A 261 -10.93 -1.68 -38.28
C ASN A 261 -10.33 -1.69 -36.87
N TRP A 262 -9.47 -2.68 -36.62
CA TRP A 262 -8.67 -2.72 -35.40
C TRP A 262 -7.75 -1.51 -35.34
N TRP A 263 -7.88 -0.72 -34.28
CA TRP A 263 -6.98 0.37 -33.98
C TRP A 263 -6.55 0.34 -32.52
N LYS A 264 -5.42 0.99 -32.25
CA LYS A 264 -4.75 0.97 -30.95
C LYS A 264 -4.37 2.38 -30.54
N GLY A 265 -4.38 2.62 -29.25
CA GLY A 265 -3.90 3.87 -28.69
C GLY A 265 -3.56 3.72 -27.22
N GLN A 266 -2.77 4.67 -26.72
CA GLN A 266 -2.46 4.79 -25.31
C GLN A 266 -2.18 6.26 -24.93
N ILE A 267 -2.40 6.59 -23.66
CA ILE A 267 -2.05 7.86 -23.03
C ILE A 267 -1.40 7.54 -21.68
N ASP A 268 -0.17 8.00 -21.47
CA ASP A 268 0.59 7.76 -20.23
C ASP A 268 0.62 6.28 -19.80
N GLY A 269 0.75 5.39 -20.79
CA GLY A 269 0.72 3.95 -20.60
C GLY A 269 -0.68 3.34 -20.55
N ARG A 270 -1.77 4.09 -20.37
CA ARG A 270 -3.15 3.57 -20.35
C ARG A 270 -3.72 3.47 -21.76
N GLY A 271 -4.17 2.29 -22.17
CA GLY A 271 -4.56 2.06 -23.56
C GLY A 271 -5.27 0.72 -23.81
N GLY A 272 -5.49 0.43 -25.08
CA GLY A 272 -6.18 -0.78 -25.50
C GLY A 272 -6.27 -0.92 -27.02
N THR A 273 -6.81 -2.06 -27.45
CA THR A 273 -7.10 -2.37 -28.86
C THR A 273 -8.61 -2.44 -29.08
N PHE A 274 -9.10 -1.68 -30.05
CA PHE A 274 -10.53 -1.41 -30.23
C PHE A 274 -10.99 -1.76 -31.65
N ALA A 275 -12.12 -2.46 -31.78
CA ALA A 275 -12.73 -2.80 -33.06
C ALA A 275 -13.88 -1.84 -33.41
N ALA A 276 -13.63 -0.87 -34.30
CA ALA A 276 -14.66 0.09 -34.72
C ALA A 276 -15.43 -0.41 -35.98
N PRO A 277 -16.77 -0.27 -36.03
CA PRO A 277 -17.62 0.45 -35.09
C PRO A 277 -18.14 -0.41 -33.92
N TYR A 278 -17.92 -1.73 -33.92
CA TYR A 278 -18.52 -2.69 -33.00
C TYR A 278 -18.46 -2.25 -31.53
N CYS A 279 -17.26 -1.99 -31.00
CA CYS A 279 -17.11 -1.57 -29.61
C CYS A 279 -17.54 -0.11 -29.34
N TYR A 280 -18.13 0.59 -30.30
CA TYR A 280 -18.70 1.93 -30.14
C TYR A 280 -20.22 1.93 -30.41
N GLN A 281 -20.84 0.76 -30.63
CA GLN A 281 -22.27 0.63 -30.85
C GLN A 281 -22.95 0.14 -29.58
N ALA A 282 -24.18 0.57 -29.33
CA ALA A 282 -25.00 -0.03 -28.30
C ALA A 282 -25.48 -1.41 -28.75
N HIS A 283 -25.45 -2.38 -27.83
CA HIS A 283 -25.81 -3.78 -28.03
C HIS A 283 -26.74 -4.27 -26.92
N LYS A 284 -27.24 -5.51 -27.00
CA LYS A 284 -27.87 -6.18 -25.87
C LYS A 284 -26.88 -7.14 -25.23
N ALA A 285 -26.79 -7.14 -23.91
CA ALA A 285 -26.17 -8.23 -23.16
C ALA A 285 -27.27 -9.10 -22.53
N GLN A 286 -26.92 -10.33 -22.21
CA GLN A 286 -27.87 -11.32 -21.70
C GLN A 286 -27.28 -12.07 -20.52
N TYR A 287 -28.12 -12.37 -19.54
CA TYR A 287 -27.84 -13.31 -18.47
C TYR A 287 -28.93 -14.36 -18.42
N ILE A 288 -28.53 -15.62 -18.27
CA ILE A 288 -29.44 -16.73 -18.05
C ILE A 288 -29.40 -17.05 -16.56
N ASP A 289 -30.57 -17.02 -15.92
CA ASP A 289 -30.70 -17.49 -14.54
C ASP A 289 -30.47 -19.02 -14.50
N PRO A 290 -29.43 -19.52 -13.79
CA PRO A 290 -29.06 -20.93 -13.86
C PRO A 290 -30.08 -21.91 -13.27
N GLU A 291 -30.95 -21.42 -12.38
CA GLU A 291 -31.97 -22.23 -11.71
C GLU A 291 -33.21 -22.38 -12.60
N THR A 292 -33.60 -21.32 -13.32
CA THR A 292 -34.86 -21.27 -14.08
C THR A 292 -34.68 -21.36 -15.59
N GLY A 293 -33.47 -21.11 -16.11
CA GLY A 293 -33.20 -20.92 -17.54
C GLY A 293 -33.80 -19.64 -18.12
N GLN A 294 -34.30 -18.73 -17.28
CA GLN A 294 -34.89 -17.47 -17.72
C GLN A 294 -33.81 -16.52 -18.22
N ALA A 295 -33.98 -16.02 -19.44
CA ALA A 295 -33.15 -14.97 -20.01
C ALA A 295 -33.57 -13.58 -19.51
N TYR A 296 -32.61 -12.83 -18.98
CA TYR A 296 -32.70 -11.41 -18.71
C TYR A 296 -31.81 -10.66 -19.70
N LYS A 297 -32.32 -9.58 -20.29
CA LYS A 297 -31.60 -8.80 -21.32
C LYS A 297 -31.60 -7.33 -20.96
N MET A 298 -30.51 -6.65 -21.31
CA MET A 298 -30.33 -5.22 -21.08
C MET A 298 -29.55 -4.60 -22.24
N ASP A 299 -29.86 -3.36 -22.60
CA ASP A 299 -29.03 -2.62 -23.54
C ASP A 299 -27.70 -2.23 -22.86
N VAL A 300 -26.56 -2.54 -23.47
CA VAL A 300 -25.24 -2.12 -22.99
C VAL A 300 -24.69 -1.02 -23.90
N VAL A 301 -24.22 0.06 -23.28
CA VAL A 301 -23.71 1.25 -23.98
C VAL A 301 -22.22 1.37 -23.72
N PRO A 302 -21.36 1.22 -24.74
CA PRO A 302 -19.92 1.26 -24.53
C PRO A 302 -19.43 2.68 -24.22
N MET A 303 -18.71 2.84 -23.10
CA MET A 303 -17.84 3.99 -22.89
C MET A 303 -16.54 3.84 -23.69
N ALA A 304 -16.04 4.95 -24.20
CA ALA A 304 -14.82 4.96 -25.00
C ALA A 304 -13.59 5.04 -24.08
N ASP A 305 -13.04 3.92 -23.63
CA ASP A 305 -12.00 3.85 -22.57
C ASP A 305 -10.88 4.87 -22.72
N LEU A 306 -10.16 4.81 -23.85
CA LEU A 306 -9.03 5.68 -24.14
C LEU A 306 -9.44 7.16 -24.25
N LEU A 307 -10.55 7.44 -24.94
CA LEU A 307 -11.00 8.81 -25.18
C LEU A 307 -11.60 9.43 -23.91
N SER A 308 -12.21 8.62 -23.06
CA SER A 308 -12.74 9.05 -21.76
C SER A 308 -11.61 9.48 -20.84
N TYR A 309 -10.50 8.71 -20.80
CA TYR A 309 -9.29 9.10 -20.09
C TYR A 309 -8.71 10.41 -20.65
N GLN A 310 -8.59 10.51 -21.98
CA GLN A 310 -8.10 11.74 -22.62
C GLN A 310 -8.94 12.96 -22.24
N ASN A 311 -10.27 12.82 -22.26
CA ASN A 311 -11.21 13.89 -21.92
C ASN A 311 -11.13 14.29 -20.44
N GLY A 312 -10.95 13.31 -19.55
CA GLY A 312 -10.88 13.52 -18.10
C GLY A 312 -9.58 14.17 -17.62
N PHE A 313 -8.53 14.27 -18.45
CA PHE A 313 -7.25 14.86 -18.04
C PHE A 313 -6.74 15.97 -18.98
N SER A 314 -7.42 16.18 -20.11
CA SER A 314 -7.02 17.20 -21.08
C SER A 314 -8.20 17.68 -21.93
N SER A 315 -8.04 18.84 -22.56
CA SER A 315 -8.96 19.26 -23.61
C SER A 315 -8.68 18.42 -24.86
N MET A 316 -9.73 17.92 -25.50
CA MET A 316 -9.62 17.12 -26.71
C MET A 316 -10.52 17.68 -27.82
N GLY A 317 -10.08 17.52 -29.07
CA GLY A 317 -10.90 17.74 -30.25
C GLY A 317 -11.46 16.41 -30.78
N THR A 318 -11.96 16.40 -32.02
CA THR A 318 -12.57 15.19 -32.62
C THR A 318 -11.61 14.32 -33.41
N GLY A 319 -10.30 14.59 -33.40
CA GLY A 319 -9.32 13.97 -34.30
C GLY A 319 -9.33 12.43 -34.33
N GLU A 320 -9.34 11.79 -33.16
CA GLU A 320 -9.38 10.32 -33.06
C GLU A 320 -10.71 9.74 -33.56
N ILE A 321 -11.81 10.45 -33.31
CA ILE A 321 -13.13 10.07 -33.81
C ILE A 321 -13.14 10.14 -35.34
N ASP A 322 -12.62 11.24 -35.91
CA ASP A 322 -12.54 11.47 -37.35
C ASP A 322 -11.69 10.40 -38.06
N ALA A 323 -10.60 9.95 -37.43
CA ALA A 323 -9.65 9.00 -38.02
C ALA A 323 -10.11 7.54 -37.88
N ASN A 324 -10.60 7.15 -36.71
CA ASN A 324 -10.72 5.73 -36.34
C ASN A 324 -12.15 5.24 -36.15
N ILE A 325 -13.14 6.13 -35.97
CA ILE A 325 -14.53 5.74 -35.61
C ILE A 325 -15.51 6.16 -36.70
N ALA A 326 -15.56 7.46 -37.02
CA ALA A 326 -16.52 8.03 -37.97
C ALA A 326 -16.52 7.37 -39.36
N PRO A 327 -15.36 6.99 -39.96
CA PRO A 327 -15.34 6.35 -41.27
C PRO A 327 -16.01 4.97 -41.32
N PHE A 328 -16.16 4.30 -40.17
CA PHE A 328 -16.67 2.93 -40.05
C PHE A 328 -18.07 2.86 -39.43
N SER A 329 -18.55 3.96 -38.85
CA SER A 329 -19.91 4.04 -38.33
C SER A 329 -20.96 4.01 -39.44
N ASN A 330 -22.16 3.53 -39.13
CA ASN A 330 -23.26 3.41 -40.08
C ASN A 330 -24.58 3.97 -39.52
N ALA A 331 -25.51 4.33 -40.41
CA ALA A 331 -26.74 5.01 -40.02
C ALA A 331 -27.82 4.11 -39.38
N SER A 332 -27.77 2.79 -39.62
CA SER A 332 -28.75 1.83 -39.07
C SER A 332 -28.46 1.47 -37.62
N GLN A 333 -27.20 1.51 -37.22
CA GLN A 333 -26.72 1.32 -35.86
C GLN A 333 -25.51 2.24 -35.66
N PRO A 334 -25.74 3.52 -35.34
CA PRO A 334 -24.66 4.50 -35.25
C PRO A 334 -23.77 4.27 -34.04
N SER A 335 -22.51 4.69 -34.15
CA SER A 335 -21.59 4.74 -33.02
C SER A 335 -21.96 5.86 -32.04
N ILE A 336 -21.83 5.56 -30.75
CA ILE A 336 -21.87 6.52 -29.65
C ILE A 336 -20.48 6.56 -28.98
N VAL A 337 -19.85 7.74 -29.04
CA VAL A 337 -18.62 8.02 -28.29
C VAL A 337 -19.03 8.62 -26.95
N LEU A 338 -19.17 7.76 -25.95
CA LEU A 338 -19.47 8.14 -24.58
C LEU A 338 -18.16 8.41 -23.82
N LEU A 339 -17.97 9.66 -23.40
CA LEU A 339 -16.83 10.11 -22.59
C LEU A 339 -17.21 10.01 -21.11
N ALA A 340 -16.78 8.95 -20.44
CA ALA A 340 -17.16 8.64 -19.06
C ALA A 340 -15.94 8.66 -18.11
N HIS A 341 -15.93 9.56 -17.14
CA HIS A 341 -14.84 9.70 -16.17
C HIS A 341 -15.32 10.43 -14.90
N ASP A 342 -14.45 10.48 -13.89
CA ASP A 342 -14.68 11.22 -12.65
C ASP A 342 -14.97 12.69 -12.94
N GLY A 343 -16.09 13.17 -12.39
CA GLY A 343 -16.55 14.54 -12.51
C GLY A 343 -15.99 15.46 -11.42
N ASP A 344 -15.21 14.96 -10.47
CA ASP A 344 -14.75 15.66 -9.28
C ASP A 344 -13.21 15.68 -9.12
N ASN A 345 -12.48 15.26 -10.15
CA ASN A 345 -11.02 15.33 -10.22
C ASN A 345 -10.50 16.74 -10.57
N ALA A 346 -9.30 17.11 -10.10
CA ALA A 346 -8.70 18.44 -10.26
C ALA A 346 -8.44 18.91 -11.71
N TRP A 347 -8.77 18.10 -12.72
CA TRP A 347 -8.77 18.49 -14.13
C TRP A 347 -10.09 18.13 -14.81
N GLY A 348 -10.42 16.85 -14.99
CA GLY A 348 -11.67 16.38 -15.63
C GLY A 348 -12.94 16.66 -14.85
N GLY A 349 -12.80 17.05 -13.58
CA GLY A 349 -13.86 17.62 -12.75
C GLY A 349 -13.58 19.07 -12.33
N GLY A 350 -12.55 19.69 -12.91
CA GLY A 350 -12.12 21.05 -12.64
C GLY A 350 -13.05 22.10 -13.25
N ASP A 351 -13.02 23.32 -12.71
CA ASP A 351 -13.85 24.42 -13.21
C ASP A 351 -13.65 24.68 -14.71
N SER A 352 -12.40 24.59 -15.20
CA SER A 352 -12.07 24.77 -16.62
C SER A 352 -12.62 23.64 -17.50
N TYR A 353 -12.68 22.40 -16.99
CA TYR A 353 -13.27 21.29 -17.75
C TYR A 353 -14.75 21.57 -18.04
N TYR A 354 -15.51 21.90 -16.98
CA TYR A 354 -16.93 22.16 -17.10
C TYR A 354 -17.24 23.40 -17.96
N GLN A 355 -16.49 24.50 -17.79
CA GLN A 355 -16.78 25.77 -18.47
C GLN A 355 -16.20 25.87 -19.88
N GLU A 356 -15.11 25.16 -20.18
CA GLU A 356 -14.37 25.34 -21.44
C GLU A 356 -14.29 24.04 -22.25
N SER A 357 -13.87 22.92 -21.65
CA SER A 357 -13.64 21.65 -22.37
C SER A 357 -14.94 21.06 -22.92
N VAL A 358 -15.98 20.97 -22.08
CA VAL A 358 -17.29 20.41 -22.48
C VAL A 358 -17.93 21.20 -23.63
N PRO A 359 -18.16 22.53 -23.53
CA PRO A 359 -18.71 23.28 -24.66
C PRO A 359 -17.77 23.30 -25.87
N GLY A 360 -16.44 23.32 -25.67
CA GLY A 360 -15.47 23.28 -26.75
C GLY A 360 -15.61 22.04 -27.62
N PHE A 361 -15.52 20.86 -27.00
CA PHE A 361 -15.66 19.58 -27.70
C PHE A 361 -17.06 19.41 -28.33
N ALA A 362 -18.13 19.72 -27.59
CA ALA A 362 -19.49 19.54 -28.10
C ALA A 362 -19.79 20.42 -29.33
N ASN A 363 -19.30 21.67 -29.35
CA ASN A 363 -19.45 22.54 -30.52
C ASN A 363 -18.58 22.10 -31.69
N GLU A 364 -17.36 21.61 -31.44
CA GLU A 364 -16.51 21.04 -32.49
C GLU A 364 -17.16 19.79 -33.11
N ALA A 365 -17.63 18.85 -32.29
CA ALA A 365 -18.38 17.66 -32.72
C ALA A 365 -19.60 18.02 -33.56
N ALA A 366 -20.42 18.98 -33.10
CA ALA A 366 -21.55 19.49 -33.87
C ALA A 366 -21.12 20.12 -35.21
N SER A 367 -19.99 20.83 -35.25
CA SER A 367 -19.46 21.45 -36.49
C SER A 367 -19.00 20.42 -37.53
N LYS A 368 -18.60 19.21 -37.08
CA LYS A 368 -18.28 18.06 -37.92
C LYS A 368 -19.51 17.30 -38.40
N GLY A 369 -20.68 17.67 -37.89
CA GLY A 369 -21.92 16.96 -38.16
C GLY A 369 -22.09 15.72 -37.30
N TYR A 370 -21.42 15.58 -36.15
CA TYR A 370 -21.78 14.61 -35.11
C TYR A 370 -22.92 15.16 -34.26
N ASP A 371 -23.67 14.30 -33.56
CA ASP A 371 -24.81 14.72 -32.71
C ASP A 371 -24.51 14.54 -31.22
N PRO A 372 -24.17 15.63 -30.50
CA PRO A 372 -24.16 15.63 -29.04
C PRO A 372 -25.55 15.30 -28.49
N THR A 373 -25.63 14.25 -27.67
CA THR A 373 -26.90 13.66 -27.19
C THR A 373 -26.81 13.23 -25.72
N THR A 374 -27.91 12.78 -25.13
CA THR A 374 -27.92 11.90 -23.94
C THR A 374 -28.11 10.43 -24.35
N ILE A 375 -27.69 9.48 -23.50
CA ILE A 375 -27.83 8.04 -23.77
C ILE A 375 -29.30 7.66 -24.00
N GLN A 376 -30.20 8.06 -23.10
CA GLN A 376 -31.62 7.72 -23.26
C GLN A 376 -32.22 8.32 -24.56
N GLN A 377 -31.81 9.54 -24.95
CA GLN A 377 -32.23 10.11 -26.23
C GLN A 377 -31.65 9.32 -27.41
N PHE A 378 -30.40 8.88 -27.32
CA PHE A 378 -29.77 8.05 -28.34
C PHE A 378 -30.50 6.72 -28.52
N LEU A 379 -30.72 5.97 -27.43
CA LEU A 379 -31.39 4.67 -27.47
C LEU A 379 -32.86 4.78 -27.94
N ASN A 380 -33.55 5.88 -27.64
CA ASN A 380 -34.89 6.11 -28.17
C ASN A 380 -34.90 6.39 -29.69
N SER A 381 -33.86 7.07 -30.20
CA SER A 381 -33.71 7.35 -31.63
C SER A 381 -33.21 6.13 -32.41
N TYR A 382 -32.37 5.31 -31.77
CA TYR A 382 -31.73 4.12 -32.34
C TYR A 382 -31.84 2.94 -31.38
N PRO A 383 -33.03 2.32 -31.26
CA PRO A 383 -33.23 1.18 -30.38
C PRO A 383 -32.35 0.00 -30.81
N VAL A 384 -31.73 -0.67 -29.83
CA VAL A 384 -30.92 -1.86 -30.10
C VAL A 384 -31.83 -3.02 -30.51
N PRO A 385 -31.54 -3.73 -31.62
CA PRO A 385 -32.32 -4.90 -32.03
C PRO A 385 -32.31 -6.01 -30.97
N GLU A 386 -33.45 -6.67 -30.75
CA GLU A 386 -33.56 -7.84 -29.82
C GLU A 386 -32.66 -9.02 -30.17
N SER A 387 -32.21 -9.10 -31.43
CA SER A 387 -31.30 -10.12 -31.93
C SER A 387 -29.82 -9.73 -31.83
N ASP A 388 -29.50 -8.48 -31.52
CA ASP A 388 -28.13 -7.99 -31.44
C ASP A 388 -27.56 -8.19 -30.04
N ILE A 389 -27.37 -9.47 -29.71
CA ILE A 389 -26.89 -9.91 -28.40
C ILE A 389 -25.38 -10.14 -28.50
N VAL A 390 -24.64 -9.57 -27.56
CA VAL A 390 -23.18 -9.66 -27.47
C VAL A 390 -22.76 -10.26 -26.14
N ARG A 391 -21.54 -10.80 -26.11
CA ARG A 391 -20.82 -11.16 -24.88
C ARG A 391 -20.05 -9.94 -24.40
N VAL A 392 -20.16 -9.64 -23.12
CA VAL A 392 -19.29 -8.67 -22.43
C VAL A 392 -18.36 -9.43 -21.52
N GLU A 393 -17.04 -9.33 -21.72
CA GLU A 393 -16.07 -9.88 -20.77
C GLU A 393 -16.25 -9.18 -19.42
N ASP A 394 -16.12 -9.94 -18.32
CA ASP A 394 -16.14 -9.36 -16.99
C ASP A 394 -14.98 -8.37 -16.83
N GLY A 395 -15.15 -7.35 -15.98
CA GLY A 395 -14.06 -6.50 -15.56
C GLY A 395 -14.44 -5.03 -15.39
N SER A 396 -13.47 -4.24 -14.94
CA SER A 396 -13.57 -2.79 -14.76
C SER A 396 -13.05 -2.03 -15.98
N TRP A 397 -13.14 -0.70 -15.97
CA TRP A 397 -12.44 0.10 -16.97
C TRP A 397 -10.91 -0.06 -16.93
N VAL A 398 -10.25 0.12 -18.07
CA VAL A 398 -8.79 -0.08 -18.24
C VAL A 398 -7.90 0.88 -17.43
N ASN A 399 -8.48 1.89 -16.77
CA ASN A 399 -7.72 2.93 -16.07
C ASN A 399 -7.63 2.73 -14.56
N ALA A 400 -8.29 1.72 -14.00
CA ALA A 400 -8.23 1.38 -12.60
C ALA A 400 -6.82 0.92 -12.21
N ALA A 401 -5.96 1.85 -11.80
CA ALA A 401 -4.57 1.63 -11.40
C ALA A 401 -3.82 0.57 -12.26
N ASN A 402 -3.40 -0.53 -11.64
CA ASN A 402 -2.69 -1.65 -12.28
C ASN A 402 -3.64 -2.77 -12.76
N ASP A 403 -4.96 -2.60 -12.69
CA ASP A 403 -5.96 -3.60 -13.10
C ASP A 403 -6.02 -3.76 -14.62
N TRP A 404 -5.97 -2.66 -15.38
CA TRP A 404 -6.15 -2.64 -16.84
C TRP A 404 -7.47 -3.26 -17.33
N GLY A 405 -8.50 -3.33 -16.49
CA GLY A 405 -9.75 -4.01 -16.80
C GLY A 405 -9.60 -5.52 -16.74
N HIS A 406 -8.89 -6.03 -15.73
CA HIS A 406 -8.70 -7.47 -15.57
C HIS A 406 -10.06 -8.14 -15.30
N PRO A 407 -10.39 -9.28 -15.93
CA PRO A 407 -11.67 -9.94 -15.71
C PRO A 407 -11.89 -10.51 -14.31
N GLN A 408 -10.84 -10.54 -13.50
CA GLN A 408 -10.88 -10.92 -12.08
C GLN A 408 -10.85 -9.72 -11.12
N PHE A 409 -10.94 -8.48 -11.63
CA PHE A 409 -10.99 -7.26 -10.80
C PHE A 409 -9.79 -7.15 -9.83
N ILE A 410 -8.58 -7.42 -10.31
CA ILE A 410 -7.38 -7.68 -9.48
C ILE A 410 -6.96 -6.48 -8.64
N ASN A 411 -7.40 -5.26 -8.96
CA ASN A 411 -7.16 -4.10 -8.10
C ASN A 411 -8.03 -4.06 -6.82
N TRP A 412 -9.09 -4.87 -6.76
CA TRP A 412 -9.94 -5.01 -5.57
C TRP A 412 -9.98 -6.44 -5.03
N LEU A 413 -9.29 -7.36 -5.72
CA LEU A 413 -9.27 -8.78 -5.45
C LEU A 413 -7.98 -9.38 -6.00
N TRP A 414 -6.85 -9.00 -5.40
CA TRP A 414 -5.57 -9.58 -5.80
C TRP A 414 -5.56 -11.10 -5.56
N PRO A 415 -5.19 -11.94 -6.57
CA PRO A 415 -5.31 -13.39 -6.46
C PRO A 415 -4.32 -13.99 -5.44
N LEU A 416 -4.69 -15.16 -4.92
CA LEU A 416 -3.86 -15.94 -3.99
C LEU A 416 -2.99 -16.93 -4.79
N TYR A 417 -1.73 -16.58 -5.05
CA TYR A 417 -0.83 -17.41 -5.86
C TYR A 417 0.62 -17.36 -5.38
N ASP A 418 1.42 -18.35 -5.77
CA ASP A 418 2.86 -18.37 -5.59
C ASP A 418 3.54 -17.68 -6.78
N THR A 419 4.36 -16.67 -6.49
CA THR A 419 5.02 -15.86 -7.53
C THR A 419 6.17 -16.57 -8.24
N THR A 420 6.59 -17.74 -7.76
CA THR A 420 7.68 -18.54 -8.32
C THR A 420 7.19 -19.45 -9.44
N ASP A 421 6.09 -20.16 -9.22
CA ASP A 421 5.57 -21.16 -10.15
C ASP A 421 4.20 -20.79 -10.76
N TYR A 422 3.62 -19.67 -10.32
CA TYR A 422 2.30 -19.20 -10.76
C TYR A 422 1.21 -20.26 -10.58
N THR A 423 1.21 -20.91 -9.42
CA THR A 423 0.12 -21.80 -8.97
C THR A 423 -0.68 -21.17 -7.82
N PHE A 424 -1.88 -21.68 -7.58
CA PHE A 424 -2.72 -21.20 -6.46
C PHE A 424 -2.04 -21.50 -5.12
N ASN A 425 -1.99 -20.48 -4.25
CA ASN A 425 -1.40 -20.62 -2.93
C ASN A 425 -2.49 -20.63 -1.85
N PRO A 426 -2.79 -21.79 -1.22
CA PRO A 426 -3.78 -21.88 -0.14
C PRO A 426 -3.32 -21.20 1.15
N ASP A 427 -2.02 -20.93 1.30
CA ASP A 427 -1.43 -20.14 2.37
C ASP A 427 -1.24 -18.66 1.98
N GLY A 428 -1.64 -18.29 0.76
CA GLY A 428 -1.60 -16.92 0.27
C GLY A 428 -2.51 -16.00 1.08
N TRP A 429 -2.10 -14.74 1.21
CA TRP A 429 -2.84 -13.72 1.94
C TRP A 429 -2.68 -12.34 1.30
N THR A 430 -3.78 -11.60 1.19
CA THR A 430 -3.82 -10.19 0.80
C THR A 430 -4.85 -9.47 1.64
N GLU A 431 -4.70 -8.16 1.83
CA GLU A 431 -5.68 -7.32 2.50
C GLU A 431 -7.04 -7.34 1.79
N ASP A 432 -7.04 -7.42 0.46
CA ASP A 432 -8.26 -7.55 -0.34
C ASP A 432 -9.00 -8.86 -0.04
N ALA A 433 -8.31 -10.00 -0.14
CA ALA A 433 -8.90 -11.30 0.11
C ALA A 433 -9.42 -11.41 1.55
N ARG A 434 -8.64 -10.89 2.52
CA ARG A 434 -9.07 -10.81 3.92
C ARG A 434 -10.35 -9.99 4.06
N ASN A 435 -10.43 -8.84 3.43
CA ASN A 435 -11.61 -7.97 3.54
C ASN A 435 -12.84 -8.57 2.85
N TRP A 436 -12.70 -9.29 1.73
CA TRP A 436 -13.80 -10.08 1.17
C TRP A 436 -14.26 -11.22 2.09
N ALA A 437 -13.35 -11.86 2.81
CA ALA A 437 -13.71 -12.86 3.83
C ALA A 437 -14.50 -12.23 4.99
N VAL A 438 -14.14 -11.01 5.42
CA VAL A 438 -14.87 -10.25 6.44
C VAL A 438 -16.26 -9.84 5.96
N ILE A 439 -16.35 -9.29 4.74
CA ILE A 439 -17.63 -8.89 4.12
C ILE A 439 -18.56 -10.11 3.98
N THR A 440 -18.03 -11.24 3.51
CA THR A 440 -18.82 -12.47 3.32
C THR A 440 -19.44 -12.96 4.63
N ALA A 441 -18.68 -12.93 5.73
CA ALA A 441 -19.20 -13.29 7.04
C ALA A 441 -20.23 -12.27 7.56
N ALA A 442 -19.91 -10.97 7.49
CA ALA A 442 -20.82 -9.92 7.94
C ALA A 442 -22.15 -9.92 7.17
N GLU A 443 -22.11 -10.20 5.86
CA GLU A 443 -23.31 -10.33 5.03
C GLU A 443 -24.24 -11.41 5.57
N ASN A 444 -23.74 -12.63 5.84
CA ASN A 444 -24.59 -13.73 6.31
C ASN A 444 -25.31 -13.39 7.63
N TYR A 445 -24.63 -12.73 8.58
CA TYR A 445 -25.27 -12.22 9.80
C TYR A 445 -26.40 -11.24 9.49
N VAL A 446 -26.16 -10.27 8.60
CA VAL A 446 -27.13 -9.23 8.23
C VAL A 446 -28.34 -9.82 7.51
N LEU A 447 -28.12 -10.75 6.58
CA LEU A 447 -29.18 -11.45 5.86
C LEU A 447 -30.03 -12.31 6.81
N THR A 448 -29.40 -12.98 7.77
CA THR A 448 -30.11 -13.78 8.78
C THR A 448 -30.96 -12.90 9.68
N ALA A 449 -30.47 -11.72 10.06
CA ALA A 449 -31.25 -10.73 10.81
C ALA A 449 -32.46 -10.21 10.02
N GLU A 450 -32.31 -9.95 8.72
CA GLU A 450 -33.44 -9.58 7.85
C GLU A 450 -34.48 -10.70 7.75
N ASP A 451 -34.03 -11.93 7.50
CA ASP A 451 -34.93 -13.07 7.31
C ASP A 451 -35.70 -13.43 8.59
N ASN A 452 -35.04 -13.30 9.76
CA ASN A 452 -35.68 -13.51 11.07
C ASN A 452 -36.66 -12.38 11.44
N SER A 453 -36.35 -11.12 11.09
CA SER A 453 -37.24 -9.97 11.37
C SER A 453 -38.42 -9.87 10.40
N GLY A 454 -38.38 -10.59 9.27
CA GLY A 454 -39.44 -10.60 8.25
C GLY A 454 -39.33 -9.46 7.23
N GLY A 455 -38.12 -8.91 7.06
CA GLY A 455 -37.79 -7.82 6.12
C GLY A 455 -37.52 -6.47 6.79
N VAL A 456 -37.04 -5.51 6.01
CA VAL A 456 -36.64 -4.17 6.48
C VAL A 456 -37.35 -3.02 5.76
N ASP A 457 -37.52 -1.88 6.43
CA ASP A 457 -37.94 -0.63 5.82
C ASP A 457 -36.73 0.15 5.28
N LEU A 458 -36.70 0.37 3.96
CA LEU A 458 -35.62 1.06 3.25
C LEU A 458 -35.33 2.46 3.83
N ALA A 459 -36.36 3.21 4.24
CA ALA A 459 -36.16 4.55 4.79
C ALA A 459 -35.37 4.50 6.11
N LYS A 460 -35.58 3.44 6.90
CA LYS A 460 -34.88 3.21 8.15
C LYS A 460 -33.50 2.56 7.97
N VAL A 461 -33.27 1.88 6.85
CA VAL A 461 -31.91 1.45 6.45
C VAL A 461 -31.05 2.67 6.08
N ILE A 462 -31.60 3.66 5.38
CA ILE A 462 -30.86 4.88 5.02
C ILE A 462 -30.63 5.75 6.25
N ASP A 463 -31.68 6.08 7.00
CA ASP A 463 -31.58 6.90 8.20
C ASP A 463 -32.25 6.18 9.37
N PRO A 464 -31.49 5.34 10.11
CA PRO A 464 -31.98 4.59 11.28
C PRO A 464 -32.18 5.52 12.48
N SER A 465 -33.12 6.45 12.35
CA SER A 465 -33.59 7.30 13.45
C SER A 465 -34.32 6.46 14.51
N PHE A 466 -34.80 7.13 15.57
CA PHE A 466 -35.39 6.46 16.72
C PHE A 466 -36.57 5.54 16.31
N GLY A 467 -36.42 4.22 16.49
CA GLY A 467 -37.43 3.21 16.12
C GLY A 467 -37.07 2.29 14.94
N ALA A 468 -35.83 2.34 14.45
CA ALA A 468 -35.27 1.29 13.60
C ALA A 468 -35.05 -0.03 14.38
N SER A 469 -35.40 -1.15 13.74
CA SER A 469 -35.10 -2.51 14.19
C SER A 469 -33.59 -2.78 14.13
N ASN A 470 -33.15 -3.87 14.77
CA ASN A 470 -31.75 -4.26 14.70
C ASN A 470 -31.35 -4.74 13.30
N ALA A 471 -32.25 -5.41 12.56
CA ALA A 471 -32.01 -5.77 11.16
C ALA A 471 -31.81 -4.54 10.26
N GLU A 472 -32.61 -3.48 10.43
CA GLU A 472 -32.45 -2.22 9.69
C GLU A 472 -31.09 -1.55 9.99
N LYS A 473 -30.66 -1.56 11.25
CA LYS A 473 -29.34 -1.04 11.65
C LYS A 473 -28.19 -1.91 11.15
N ALA A 474 -28.36 -3.23 11.16
CA ALA A 474 -27.36 -4.16 10.64
C ALA A 474 -27.11 -3.87 9.15
N TRP A 475 -28.16 -3.71 8.36
CA TRP A 475 -28.04 -3.26 6.97
C TRP A 475 -27.39 -1.88 6.85
N HIS A 476 -27.82 -0.90 7.65
CA HIS A 476 -27.25 0.46 7.61
C HIS A 476 -25.72 0.47 7.78
N PHE A 477 -25.18 -0.29 8.74
CA PHE A 477 -23.75 -0.36 8.99
C PHE A 477 -23.00 -1.33 8.07
N PHE A 478 -23.68 -2.34 7.50
CA PHE A 478 -23.05 -3.27 6.56
C PHE A 478 -22.73 -2.63 5.22
N LEU A 479 -23.66 -1.85 4.66
CA LEU A 479 -23.53 -1.36 3.28
C LEU A 479 -22.25 -0.52 3.01
N PRO A 480 -21.78 0.36 3.92
CA PRO A 480 -20.49 1.04 3.75
C PRO A 480 -19.29 0.11 3.58
N SER A 481 -19.33 -1.13 4.11
CA SER A 481 -18.24 -2.10 3.91
C SER A 481 -18.06 -2.51 2.44
N LEU A 482 -19.07 -2.31 1.60
CA LEU A 482 -19.07 -2.71 0.19
C LEU A 482 -18.44 -1.67 -0.74
N THR A 483 -18.05 -0.50 -0.23
CA THR A 483 -17.49 0.57 -1.06
C THR A 483 -16.20 0.13 -1.75
N SER A 484 -16.13 0.34 -3.07
CA SER A 484 -14.93 0.00 -3.85
C SER A 484 -13.71 0.81 -3.41
N GLY A 485 -13.92 2.03 -2.88
CA GLY A 485 -12.84 2.97 -2.57
C GLY A 485 -11.93 2.50 -1.43
N TYR A 486 -12.47 1.75 -0.45
CA TYR A 486 -11.64 1.20 0.63
C TYR A 486 -10.67 0.15 0.09
N MET A 487 -11.13 -0.73 -0.80
CA MET A 487 -10.28 -1.73 -1.47
C MET A 487 -9.35 -1.10 -2.50
N TYR A 488 -9.82 -0.12 -3.28
CA TYR A 488 -9.01 0.53 -4.32
C TYR A 488 -7.71 1.16 -3.76
N TYR A 489 -7.79 1.78 -2.58
CA TYR A 489 -6.63 2.40 -1.93
C TYR A 489 -5.89 1.43 -0.99
N GLY A 490 -6.43 0.21 -0.78
CA GLY A 490 -5.80 -0.89 -0.05
C GLY A 490 -5.16 -0.46 1.26
N LYS A 491 -3.83 -0.55 1.29
CA LYS A 491 -2.94 -0.28 2.44
C LYS A 491 -2.71 1.20 2.74
N ALA A 492 -3.29 2.11 1.96
CA ALA A 492 -3.08 3.53 2.19
C ALA A 492 -3.81 3.98 3.46
N ILE A 493 -3.05 4.58 4.37
CA ILE A 493 -3.50 5.23 5.61
C ILE A 493 -4.27 4.33 6.58
N ASP A 494 -5.59 4.27 6.48
CA ASP A 494 -6.50 3.52 7.35
C ASP A 494 -7.65 2.90 6.54
N MET A 495 -7.43 2.67 5.24
CA MET A 495 -8.47 2.17 4.34
C MET A 495 -8.75 0.68 4.57
N GLU A 496 -7.72 -0.08 4.93
CA GLU A 496 -7.73 -1.53 5.12
C GLU A 496 -8.61 -2.01 6.29
N VAL A 497 -8.92 -1.13 7.26
CA VAL A 497 -9.71 -1.45 8.46
C VAL A 497 -11.20 -1.13 8.32
N LYS A 498 -11.61 -0.32 7.33
CA LYS A 498 -12.97 0.27 7.30
C LYS A 498 -14.08 -0.75 7.04
N GLN A 499 -13.81 -1.78 6.25
CA GLN A 499 -14.72 -2.92 6.06
C GLN A 499 -14.93 -3.69 7.36
N THR A 500 -13.85 -3.85 8.13
CA THR A 500 -13.90 -4.54 9.42
C THR A 500 -14.67 -3.75 10.45
N LEU A 501 -14.44 -2.43 10.53
CA LEU A 501 -15.19 -1.52 11.38
C LEU A 501 -16.70 -1.57 11.07
N ALA A 502 -17.07 -1.38 9.80
CA ALA A 502 -18.45 -1.44 9.33
C ALA A 502 -19.09 -2.83 9.61
N GLY A 503 -18.39 -3.91 9.26
CA GLY A 503 -18.84 -5.29 9.45
C GLY A 503 -19.02 -5.65 10.93
N ASN A 504 -18.12 -5.23 11.82
CA ASN A 504 -18.23 -5.48 13.26
C ASN A 504 -19.48 -4.86 13.86
N ILE A 505 -19.76 -3.59 13.52
CA ILE A 505 -20.96 -2.90 14.00
C ILE A 505 -22.23 -3.53 13.41
N ALA A 506 -22.20 -3.93 12.14
CA ALA A 506 -23.31 -4.64 11.51
C ALA A 506 -23.60 -5.97 12.22
N ILE A 507 -22.57 -6.76 12.53
CA ILE A 507 -22.67 -8.02 13.25
C ILE A 507 -23.21 -7.80 14.67
N GLU A 508 -22.77 -6.76 15.38
CA GLU A 508 -23.31 -6.41 16.70
C GLU A 508 -24.83 -6.24 16.66
N HIS A 509 -25.34 -5.48 15.68
CA HIS A 509 -26.77 -5.29 15.50
C HIS A 509 -27.47 -6.58 15.04
N ALA A 510 -26.90 -7.32 14.10
CA ALA A 510 -27.46 -8.59 13.64
C ALA A 510 -27.62 -9.60 14.80
N LYS A 511 -26.59 -9.75 15.64
CA LYS A 511 -26.63 -10.62 16.83
C LYS A 511 -27.66 -10.17 17.85
N ALA A 512 -27.93 -8.87 17.96
CA ALA A 512 -29.01 -8.37 18.82
C ALA A 512 -30.41 -8.73 18.29
N GLU A 513 -30.56 -9.09 17.01
CA GLU A 513 -31.80 -9.61 16.41
C GLU A 513 -31.90 -11.14 16.51
N ILE A 514 -30.82 -11.88 16.21
CA ILE A 514 -30.86 -13.34 16.00
C ILE A 514 -30.19 -14.18 17.10
N GLY A 515 -29.39 -13.57 17.99
CA GLY A 515 -28.51 -14.27 18.92
C GLY A 515 -27.23 -14.81 18.25
N ASP A 516 -26.50 -15.70 18.94
CA ASP A 516 -25.24 -16.28 18.43
C ASP A 516 -25.41 -17.55 17.58
N ALA A 517 -26.53 -18.27 17.73
CA ALA A 517 -26.84 -19.50 16.99
C ALA A 517 -28.38 -19.64 16.88
N PRO A 518 -29.01 -19.00 15.89
CA PRO A 518 -30.47 -18.95 15.82
C PRO A 518 -31.06 -20.35 15.64
N GLU A 519 -32.05 -20.71 16.48
CA GLU A 519 -32.74 -22.01 16.38
C GLU A 519 -33.52 -22.14 15.08
N GLN A 520 -34.08 -21.04 14.60
CA GLN A 520 -34.75 -20.91 13.30
C GLN A 520 -33.86 -20.10 12.38
N ASP A 521 -33.38 -20.75 11.34
CA ASP A 521 -32.54 -20.15 10.32
C ASP A 521 -32.97 -20.71 8.97
N ASN A 522 -33.43 -19.81 8.11
CA ASN A 522 -33.84 -20.11 6.74
C ASN A 522 -32.93 -19.39 5.73
N THR A 523 -31.86 -18.76 6.22
CA THR A 523 -30.92 -18.01 5.41
C THR A 523 -29.86 -19.00 4.93
N PRO A 524 -29.65 -19.13 3.61
CA PRO A 524 -28.61 -20.01 3.11
C PRO A 524 -27.21 -19.39 3.36
N PRO A 525 -26.14 -20.20 3.30
CA PRO A 525 -24.77 -19.69 3.43
C PRO A 525 -24.48 -18.51 2.50
N SER A 526 -23.71 -17.53 2.99
CA SER A 526 -23.09 -16.55 2.08
C SER A 526 -21.85 -17.17 1.47
N VAL A 527 -21.75 -17.10 0.14
CA VAL A 527 -20.61 -17.61 -0.62
C VAL A 527 -20.15 -16.51 -1.58
N PHE A 528 -18.89 -16.10 -1.46
CA PHE A 528 -18.28 -15.15 -2.37
C PHE A 528 -18.25 -15.73 -3.80
N ILE A 529 -18.26 -14.86 -4.82
CA ILE A 529 -18.22 -15.35 -6.20
C ILE A 529 -16.92 -16.15 -6.42
N PRO A 530 -16.98 -17.42 -6.89
CA PRO A 530 -15.79 -18.25 -6.98
C PRO A 530 -14.72 -17.60 -7.86
N GLN A 531 -13.48 -17.70 -7.45
CA GLN A 531 -12.33 -17.28 -8.23
C GLN A 531 -11.60 -18.52 -8.74
N ARG A 532 -10.84 -18.36 -9.82
CA ARG A 532 -9.94 -19.42 -10.30
C ARG A 532 -8.52 -18.89 -10.42
N PHE A 533 -7.55 -19.79 -10.29
CA PHE A 533 -6.17 -19.49 -10.65
C PHE A 533 -5.49 -20.73 -11.26
N PRO A 534 -4.78 -20.57 -12.38
CA PRO A 534 -4.63 -19.34 -13.18
C PRO A 534 -5.93 -18.93 -13.92
N TYR A 535 -6.01 -17.69 -14.40
CA TYR A 535 -7.19 -17.20 -15.15
C TYR A 535 -7.40 -17.97 -16.47
N ASN A 536 -6.30 -18.26 -17.18
CA ASN A 536 -6.25 -19.03 -18.41
C ASN A 536 -5.52 -20.36 -18.21
N PRO A 537 -6.17 -21.39 -17.64
CA PRO A 537 -5.56 -22.71 -17.48
C PRO A 537 -5.25 -23.33 -18.85
N GLY A 538 -4.05 -23.88 -19.00
CA GLY A 538 -3.50 -24.40 -20.26
C GLY A 538 -3.20 -23.33 -21.31
N GLY A 539 -3.46 -22.06 -21.00
CA GLY A 539 -3.26 -20.91 -21.87
C GLY A 539 -2.08 -20.04 -21.46
N LYS A 540 -1.99 -18.85 -22.08
CA LYS A 540 -1.00 -17.85 -21.72
C LYS A 540 -1.53 -16.93 -20.62
N GLY A 541 -0.68 -16.64 -19.64
CA GLY A 541 -0.83 -15.57 -18.67
C GLY A 541 0.04 -14.36 -19.02
N PHE A 542 -0.42 -13.16 -18.71
CA PHE A 542 0.32 -11.92 -18.91
C PHE A 542 -0.16 -10.81 -17.96
N GLY A 543 0.64 -9.75 -17.79
CA GLY A 543 0.26 -8.56 -17.04
C GLY A 543 0.87 -8.51 -15.63
N PRO A 544 0.27 -7.73 -14.70
CA PRO A 544 0.84 -7.48 -13.37
C PRO A 544 1.16 -8.74 -12.57
N ILE A 545 0.29 -9.75 -12.62
CA ILE A 545 0.46 -11.05 -11.94
C ILE A 545 1.75 -11.73 -12.41
N TYR A 546 2.05 -11.64 -13.71
CA TYR A 546 3.17 -12.30 -14.35
C TYR A 546 4.36 -11.37 -14.57
N ALA A 547 4.45 -10.27 -13.80
CA ALA A 547 5.49 -9.24 -13.95
C ALA A 547 5.67 -8.73 -15.39
N TYR A 548 4.57 -8.66 -16.15
CA TYR A 548 4.53 -8.31 -17.57
C TYR A 548 5.38 -9.22 -18.47
N GLN A 549 5.52 -10.50 -18.07
CA GLN A 549 6.12 -11.56 -18.87
C GLN A 549 5.03 -12.53 -19.36
N GLU A 550 5.24 -13.10 -20.54
CA GLU A 550 4.38 -14.15 -21.05
C GLU A 550 4.71 -15.45 -20.31
N VAL A 551 3.72 -16.02 -19.63
CA VAL A 551 3.85 -17.29 -18.90
C VAL A 551 2.89 -18.31 -19.51
N GLN A 552 3.35 -19.54 -19.69
CA GLN A 552 2.48 -20.66 -20.06
C GLN A 552 1.94 -21.30 -18.78
N ASN A 553 0.63 -21.28 -18.61
CA ASN A 553 -0.03 -21.87 -17.47
C ASN A 553 -0.24 -23.39 -17.65
N THR A 554 -0.26 -24.12 -16.54
CA THR A 554 -0.73 -25.52 -16.48
C THR A 554 -2.22 -25.61 -16.79
N SER A 555 -2.68 -26.75 -17.32
CA SER A 555 -4.11 -27.00 -17.54
C SER A 555 -4.87 -27.30 -16.27
N ASP A 556 -4.22 -27.90 -15.27
CA ASP A 556 -4.79 -28.06 -13.93
C ASP A 556 -4.90 -26.68 -13.26
N PHE A 557 -6.01 -26.45 -12.56
CA PHE A 557 -6.29 -25.17 -11.91
C PHE A 557 -7.14 -25.32 -10.66
N HIS A 558 -7.02 -24.33 -9.78
CA HIS A 558 -7.80 -24.27 -8.56
C HIS A 558 -8.97 -23.32 -8.70
N VAL A 559 -10.09 -23.70 -8.09
CA VAL A 559 -11.22 -22.82 -7.82
C VAL A 559 -11.27 -22.59 -6.32
N TRP A 560 -11.36 -21.32 -5.91
CA TRP A 560 -11.43 -20.91 -4.52
C TRP A 560 -12.54 -19.89 -4.28
N THR A 561 -13.04 -19.80 -3.04
CA THR A 561 -14.05 -18.84 -2.61
C THR A 561 -13.99 -18.65 -1.09
N PHE A 562 -14.76 -17.70 -0.57
CA PHE A 562 -15.07 -17.59 0.86
C PHE A 562 -16.50 -18.04 1.13
N ALA A 563 -16.72 -18.81 2.20
CA ALA A 563 -18.06 -19.23 2.61
C ALA A 563 -18.25 -19.05 4.12
N HIS A 564 -19.44 -18.63 4.52
CA HIS A 564 -19.80 -18.47 5.94
C HIS A 564 -21.29 -18.70 6.17
N ASP A 565 -21.60 -19.27 7.34
CA ASP A 565 -22.95 -19.36 7.86
C ASP A 565 -22.96 -19.21 9.39
N VAL A 566 -23.93 -18.47 9.96
CA VAL A 566 -24.03 -18.24 11.41
C VAL A 566 -24.22 -19.53 12.22
N ASN A 567 -24.82 -20.57 11.64
CA ASN A 567 -24.98 -21.89 12.24
C ASN A 567 -23.89 -22.88 11.80
N GLY A 568 -22.91 -22.43 11.02
CA GLY A 568 -21.82 -23.23 10.49
C GLY A 568 -22.18 -23.97 9.20
N LEU A 569 -21.14 -24.35 8.46
CA LEU A 569 -21.24 -25.04 7.18
C LEU A 569 -21.26 -26.56 7.38
N ALA A 570 -22.21 -27.25 6.76
CA ALA A 570 -22.24 -28.71 6.70
C ALA A 570 -21.41 -29.26 5.54
N SER A 571 -21.40 -28.59 4.38
CA SER A 571 -20.59 -28.96 3.23
C SER A 571 -20.39 -27.77 2.28
N VAL A 572 -19.23 -27.73 1.63
CA VAL A 572 -18.95 -26.85 0.50
C VAL A 572 -18.38 -27.71 -0.62
N GLU A 573 -19.07 -27.74 -1.76
CA GLU A 573 -18.73 -28.59 -2.91
C GLU A 573 -18.52 -27.76 -4.17
N LEU A 574 -17.40 -28.00 -4.86
CA LEU A 574 -17.18 -27.54 -6.21
C LEU A 574 -17.87 -28.50 -7.18
N LYS A 575 -18.80 -27.97 -7.97
CA LYS A 575 -19.48 -28.69 -9.04
C LYS A 575 -18.85 -28.28 -10.37
N TYR A 576 -18.43 -29.24 -11.17
CA TYR A 576 -17.89 -28.96 -12.51
C TYR A 576 -18.38 -29.97 -13.56
N ARG A 577 -18.47 -29.55 -14.81
CA ARG A 577 -18.77 -30.41 -15.97
C ARG A 577 -18.04 -29.91 -17.21
N THR A 578 -17.95 -30.78 -18.20
CA THR A 578 -17.34 -30.47 -19.51
C THR A 578 -18.42 -30.24 -20.54
N ASP A 579 -18.15 -29.31 -21.44
CA ASP A 579 -18.90 -29.14 -22.67
C ASP A 579 -18.39 -30.10 -23.77
N ASN A 580 -19.28 -30.58 -24.64
CA ASN A 580 -18.95 -31.56 -25.67
C ASN A 580 -18.40 -30.96 -26.96
N ASP A 581 -18.75 -29.71 -27.30
CA ASP A 581 -18.29 -29.05 -28.53
C ASP A 581 -17.22 -27.98 -28.26
N GLY A 582 -17.02 -27.62 -27.00
CA GLY A 582 -15.96 -26.76 -26.52
C GLY A 582 -16.25 -25.27 -26.73
N VAL A 583 -17.48 -24.89 -27.06
CA VAL A 583 -17.87 -23.49 -27.25
C VAL A 583 -18.96 -23.06 -26.27
N ASN A 584 -18.99 -21.76 -25.92
CA ASN A 584 -20.04 -21.16 -25.10
C ASN A 584 -20.86 -20.18 -25.96
N PRO A 585 -21.78 -20.66 -26.81
CA PRO A 585 -22.43 -19.81 -27.79
C PRO A 585 -23.60 -19.02 -27.20
N ILE A 586 -23.67 -17.72 -27.52
CA ILE A 586 -24.81 -16.85 -27.18
C ILE A 586 -26.17 -17.37 -27.73
N SER A 587 -26.14 -18.25 -28.73
CA SER A 587 -27.35 -18.75 -29.40
C SER A 587 -28.16 -19.77 -28.61
N ASP A 588 -27.59 -20.36 -27.56
CA ASP A 588 -28.29 -21.27 -26.66
C ASP A 588 -27.93 -20.98 -25.20
N ASN A 589 -28.32 -21.87 -24.29
CA ASN A 589 -28.11 -21.73 -22.85
C ASN A 589 -27.71 -23.05 -22.17
N VAL A 590 -27.12 -23.97 -22.93
CA VAL A 590 -26.78 -25.31 -22.42
C VAL A 590 -25.77 -25.20 -21.27
N ASN A 591 -24.78 -24.31 -21.40
CA ASN A 591 -23.74 -24.08 -20.40
C ASN A 591 -24.24 -23.29 -19.18
N ASP A 592 -25.31 -22.50 -19.31
CA ASP A 592 -25.73 -21.55 -18.28
C ASP A 592 -26.72 -22.09 -17.25
N VAL A 593 -27.22 -23.33 -17.39
CA VAL A 593 -28.24 -23.91 -16.49
C VAL A 593 -27.71 -25.08 -15.65
N TYR A 594 -28.19 -25.19 -14.41
CA TYR A 594 -27.81 -26.30 -13.51
C TYR A 594 -28.33 -27.66 -13.99
N SER A 595 -29.44 -27.70 -14.75
CA SER A 595 -29.96 -28.96 -15.29
C SER A 595 -29.01 -29.54 -16.33
N THR A 596 -28.79 -30.85 -16.31
CA THR A 596 -28.05 -31.54 -17.37
C THR A 596 -28.92 -31.67 -18.63
N SER A 597 -28.38 -31.26 -19.78
CA SER A 597 -29.00 -31.38 -21.11
C SER A 597 -28.05 -32.01 -22.13
N GLU A 598 -28.56 -32.36 -23.31
CA GLU A 598 -27.72 -32.79 -24.43
C GLU A 598 -26.77 -31.64 -24.82
N GLY A 599 -25.46 -31.89 -24.83
CA GLY A 599 -24.43 -30.88 -25.10
C GLY A 599 -23.35 -30.78 -24.01
N VAL A 600 -23.69 -31.12 -22.75
CA VAL A 600 -22.75 -31.11 -21.61
C VAL A 600 -22.73 -32.45 -20.89
N SER A 601 -21.66 -32.74 -20.16
CA SER A 601 -21.59 -33.91 -19.29
C SER A 601 -22.38 -33.72 -17.98
N SER A 602 -22.51 -34.79 -17.19
CA SER A 602 -23.11 -34.69 -15.86
C SER A 602 -22.18 -33.95 -14.89
N TRP A 603 -22.74 -33.25 -13.91
CA TRP A 603 -21.96 -32.59 -12.87
C TRP A 603 -21.13 -33.60 -12.06
N ASN A 604 -19.84 -33.36 -12.00
CA ASN A 604 -18.93 -33.95 -11.02
C ASN A 604 -18.91 -33.09 -9.76
N SER A 605 -18.59 -33.69 -8.61
CA SER A 605 -18.53 -33.01 -7.31
C SER A 605 -17.18 -33.24 -6.67
N ILE A 606 -16.55 -32.17 -6.19
CA ILE A 606 -15.33 -32.20 -5.39
C ILE A 606 -15.64 -31.49 -4.07
N SER A 607 -15.46 -32.16 -2.94
CA SER A 607 -15.54 -31.50 -1.64
C SER A 607 -14.39 -30.50 -1.50
N MET A 608 -14.69 -29.25 -1.18
CA MET A 608 -13.69 -28.20 -1.04
C MET A 608 -13.02 -28.29 0.33
N ILE A 609 -11.70 -28.06 0.36
CA ILE A 609 -10.96 -27.90 1.60
C ILE A 609 -11.37 -26.57 2.21
N GLN A 610 -11.79 -26.59 3.47
CA GLN A 610 -12.11 -25.39 4.25
C GLN A 610 -10.93 -25.06 5.16
N LYS A 611 -10.50 -23.81 5.13
CA LYS A 611 -9.39 -23.31 5.92
C LYS A 611 -9.75 -21.96 6.54
N GLU A 612 -9.54 -21.84 7.84
CA GLU A 612 -9.71 -20.56 8.54
C GLU A 612 -8.79 -19.50 7.92
N PHE A 613 -9.37 -18.37 7.51
CA PHE A 613 -8.61 -17.29 6.91
C PHE A 613 -8.04 -16.36 8.00
N PRO A 614 -6.75 -15.95 7.93
CA PRO A 614 -6.15 -15.16 8.98
C PRO A 614 -6.81 -13.79 9.18
N LYS A 615 -7.07 -13.44 10.45
CA LYS A 615 -7.68 -12.17 10.85
C LYS A 615 -6.73 -10.97 10.80
N GLY A 616 -5.46 -11.17 11.15
CA GLY A 616 -4.45 -10.12 11.27
C GLY A 616 -3.50 -10.03 10.07
N ASN A 617 -2.52 -9.13 10.17
CA ASN A 617 -1.45 -8.96 9.19
C ASN A 617 -0.41 -10.08 9.34
N VAL A 618 -0.56 -11.17 8.56
CA VAL A 618 0.33 -12.34 8.62
C VAL A 618 1.60 -12.17 7.78
N THR A 619 1.62 -11.20 6.87
CA THR A 619 2.80 -10.92 6.02
C THR A 619 3.83 -10.05 6.73
N GLN A 620 3.48 -9.49 7.91
CA GLN A 620 4.29 -8.50 8.62
C GLN A 620 4.60 -7.28 7.77
N ASP A 621 3.71 -6.96 6.82
CA ASP A 621 3.86 -5.79 5.95
C ASP A 621 3.71 -4.51 6.81
N PRO A 622 4.75 -3.67 6.93
CA PRO A 622 4.69 -2.48 7.77
C PRO A 622 3.73 -1.40 7.26
N GLU A 623 3.24 -1.51 6.01
CA GLU A 623 2.24 -0.60 5.46
C GLU A 623 0.80 -0.98 5.87
N ILE A 624 0.59 -2.13 6.52
CA ILE A 624 -0.74 -2.59 6.93
C ILE A 624 -0.88 -2.49 8.46
N ASP A 625 -1.83 -1.66 8.91
CA ASP A 625 -2.17 -1.53 10.33
C ASP A 625 -3.62 -1.97 10.60
N LEU A 626 -3.77 -3.23 11.01
CA LEU A 626 -5.06 -3.83 11.36
C LEU A 626 -5.37 -3.70 12.86
N PHE A 627 -5.38 -2.48 13.39
CA PHE A 627 -5.71 -2.18 14.79
C PHE A 627 -7.17 -2.50 15.18
N ILE A 628 -8.02 -2.87 14.22
CA ILE A 628 -9.38 -3.40 14.46
C ILE A 628 -9.46 -4.83 13.91
N GLU A 629 -9.64 -5.80 14.80
CA GLU A 629 -9.84 -7.19 14.43
C GLU A 629 -11.32 -7.50 14.06
N PRO A 630 -11.56 -8.44 13.13
CA PRO A 630 -12.90 -8.80 12.73
C PRO A 630 -13.56 -9.75 13.73
N THR A 631 -14.83 -9.48 14.04
CA THR A 631 -15.68 -10.29 14.91
C THR A 631 -15.93 -11.66 14.29
N ALA A 632 -16.13 -11.70 12.97
CA ALA A 632 -16.27 -12.92 12.18
C ALA A 632 -15.50 -12.78 10.85
N ILE A 633 -15.01 -13.89 10.34
CA ILE A 633 -14.33 -14.00 9.05
C ILE A 633 -14.77 -15.32 8.39
N ALA A 634 -14.97 -15.31 7.08
CA ALA A 634 -15.35 -16.49 6.32
C ALA A 634 -14.15 -17.42 6.08
N ASP A 635 -14.41 -18.72 5.96
CA ASP A 635 -13.36 -19.70 5.65
C ASP A 635 -13.01 -19.65 4.16
N LEU A 636 -11.71 -19.74 3.86
CA LEU A 636 -11.23 -19.99 2.51
C LEU A 636 -11.59 -21.43 2.13
N CYS A 637 -12.39 -21.57 1.08
CA CYS A 637 -12.80 -22.84 0.51
C CYS A 637 -12.13 -23.01 -0.85
N TYR A 638 -11.39 -24.11 -1.08
CA TYR A 638 -10.74 -24.35 -2.37
C TYR A 638 -10.73 -25.82 -2.79
N ALA A 639 -10.70 -26.05 -4.11
CA ALA A 639 -10.55 -27.36 -4.72
C ALA A 639 -9.87 -27.25 -6.09
N GLU A 640 -9.23 -28.33 -6.52
CA GLU A 640 -8.50 -28.40 -7.79
C GLU A 640 -9.27 -29.23 -8.82
N ILE A 641 -9.29 -28.75 -10.07
CA ILE A 641 -9.77 -29.50 -11.23
C ILE A 641 -8.53 -29.94 -12.02
N LYS A 642 -8.41 -31.26 -12.24
CA LYS A 642 -7.23 -31.89 -12.85
C LYS A 642 -7.56 -32.71 -14.08
N GLY A 643 -6.59 -32.82 -15.00
CA GLY A 643 -6.61 -33.73 -16.14
C GLY A 643 -7.60 -33.35 -17.25
N LEU A 644 -8.08 -32.10 -17.26
CA LEU A 644 -8.91 -31.56 -18.33
C LEU A 644 -8.05 -30.64 -19.21
N PHE A 645 -8.23 -30.70 -20.52
CA PHE A 645 -7.52 -29.87 -21.48
C PHE A 645 -8.24 -29.87 -22.83
N ASN A 646 -8.04 -28.82 -23.61
CA ASN A 646 -8.76 -28.55 -24.86
C ASN A 646 -10.28 -28.71 -24.73
N VAL A 647 -10.82 -28.20 -23.62
CA VAL A 647 -12.23 -28.40 -23.27
C VAL A 647 -12.76 -27.18 -22.52
N LEU A 648 -14.01 -26.84 -22.79
CA LEU A 648 -14.75 -25.85 -22.01
C LEU A 648 -15.31 -26.52 -20.74
N VAL A 649 -15.09 -25.87 -19.61
CA VAL A 649 -15.52 -26.33 -18.29
C VAL A 649 -16.48 -25.31 -17.70
N ASP A 650 -17.67 -25.80 -17.32
CA ASP A 650 -18.62 -25.05 -16.49
C ASP A 650 -18.40 -25.45 -15.03
N TYR A 651 -18.42 -24.48 -14.11
CA TYR A 651 -18.30 -24.75 -12.68
C TYR A 651 -19.11 -23.78 -11.81
N TYR A 652 -19.51 -24.25 -10.63
CA TYR A 652 -20.11 -23.44 -9.58
C TYR A 652 -19.83 -24.04 -8.19
N VAL A 653 -20.05 -23.26 -7.13
CA VAL A 653 -19.92 -23.74 -5.75
C VAL A 653 -21.31 -23.92 -5.13
N GLU A 654 -21.53 -25.06 -4.48
CA GLU A 654 -22.71 -25.38 -3.69
C GLU A 654 -22.32 -25.45 -2.21
N ALA A 655 -22.94 -24.61 -1.37
CA ALA A 655 -22.72 -24.62 0.07
C ALA A 655 -24.02 -24.98 0.80
N VAL A 656 -23.91 -25.80 1.83
CA VAL A 656 -25.02 -26.24 2.69
C VAL A 656 -24.67 -25.94 4.13
N ASP A 657 -25.57 -25.29 4.87
CA ASP A 657 -25.40 -25.04 6.31
C ASP A 657 -25.78 -26.27 7.17
N THR A 658 -25.61 -26.17 8.49
CA THR A 658 -26.02 -27.24 9.43
C THR A 658 -27.54 -27.37 9.62
N LYS A 659 -28.35 -26.47 9.04
CA LYS A 659 -29.82 -26.49 9.06
C LYS A 659 -30.43 -27.08 7.79
N GLY A 660 -29.62 -27.28 6.75
CA GLY A 660 -30.02 -27.79 5.44
C GLY A 660 -30.41 -26.72 4.42
N ASN A 661 -30.14 -25.42 4.68
CA ASN A 661 -30.29 -24.38 3.67
C ASN A 661 -29.14 -24.49 2.65
N VAL A 662 -29.46 -24.28 1.38
CA VAL A 662 -28.53 -24.49 0.25
C VAL A 662 -28.35 -23.19 -0.52
N PHE A 663 -27.10 -22.81 -0.75
CA PHE A 663 -26.73 -21.77 -1.70
C PHE A 663 -25.97 -22.37 -2.89
N LYS A 664 -26.24 -21.85 -4.10
CA LYS A 664 -25.46 -22.16 -5.30
C LYS A 664 -25.01 -20.85 -5.93
N THR A 665 -23.72 -20.73 -6.21
CA THR A 665 -23.18 -19.57 -6.93
C THR A 665 -23.63 -19.61 -8.40
N PRO A 666 -23.68 -18.46 -9.10
CA PRO A 666 -23.80 -18.46 -10.56
C PRO A 666 -22.74 -19.36 -11.21
N ILE A 667 -23.10 -19.95 -12.36
CA ILE A 667 -22.18 -20.77 -13.15
C ILE A 667 -21.10 -19.87 -13.77
N GLN A 668 -19.86 -20.35 -13.75
CA GLN A 668 -18.73 -19.76 -14.46
C GLN A 668 -18.21 -20.71 -15.52
N HIS A 669 -17.56 -20.12 -16.52
CA HIS A 669 -17.07 -20.83 -17.69
C HIS A 669 -15.58 -20.57 -17.86
N VAL A 670 -14.82 -21.60 -18.21
CA VAL A 670 -13.41 -21.49 -18.55
C VAL A 670 -13.05 -22.49 -19.61
N TYR A 671 -12.40 -22.03 -20.67
CA TYR A 671 -11.75 -22.94 -21.62
C TYR A 671 -10.38 -23.29 -21.07
N VAL A 672 -10.14 -24.59 -20.92
CA VAL A 672 -8.85 -25.14 -20.52
C VAL A 672 -8.07 -25.48 -21.77
N GLY A 673 -6.91 -24.84 -21.93
CA GLY A 673 -6.02 -24.97 -23.08
C GLY A 673 -5.32 -26.33 -23.16
N GLU A 674 -4.23 -26.41 -23.93
CA GLU A 674 -3.47 -27.66 -24.05
C GLU A 674 -2.88 -28.07 -22.69
N PHE A 675 -2.88 -29.38 -22.45
CA PHE A 675 -2.26 -29.96 -21.28
C PHE A 675 -0.75 -29.73 -21.36
N ASN A 676 -0.30 -28.79 -20.56
CA ASN A 676 1.11 -28.47 -20.36
C ASN A 676 1.40 -28.54 -18.86
N SER A 677 0.88 -29.58 -18.17
CA SER A 677 1.62 -30.00 -17.00
C SER A 677 2.92 -30.58 -17.54
N SER A 678 4.05 -30.09 -17.05
CA SER A 678 5.20 -31.00 -16.93
C SER A 678 4.66 -32.24 -16.22
N ASP A 679 4.55 -33.39 -16.89
CA ASP A 679 4.10 -34.60 -16.21
C ASP A 679 5.03 -34.81 -15.02
N GLN A 680 4.49 -34.68 -13.82
CA GLN A 680 5.27 -34.80 -12.61
C GLN A 680 5.36 -36.28 -12.26
N VAL A 681 6.60 -36.75 -12.23
CA VAL A 681 6.96 -38.04 -11.66
C VAL A 681 7.37 -37.77 -10.20
N THR A 682 6.67 -38.37 -9.26
CA THR A 682 6.99 -38.32 -7.83
C THR A 682 7.70 -39.61 -7.41
N LEU A 683 8.62 -39.50 -6.46
CA LEU A 683 9.40 -40.62 -5.91
C LEU A 683 9.50 -40.43 -4.39
N THR A 684 9.50 -41.53 -3.64
CA THR A 684 9.81 -41.58 -2.20
C THR A 684 10.76 -42.74 -1.90
N VAL A 685 11.61 -42.59 -0.88
CA VAL A 685 12.57 -43.60 -0.43
C VAL A 685 12.39 -43.83 1.08
N THR A 686 12.10 -45.06 1.48
CA THR A 686 11.91 -45.48 2.88
C THR A 686 12.88 -46.61 3.23
N PRO A 687 13.52 -46.64 4.42
CA PRO A 687 13.48 -45.64 5.47
C PRO A 687 14.32 -44.40 5.14
N ASP A 688 14.09 -43.32 5.88
CA ASP A 688 14.89 -42.10 5.75
C ASP A 688 16.35 -42.30 6.15
N SER A 689 17.19 -41.32 5.81
CA SER A 689 18.62 -41.30 6.16
C SER A 689 18.82 -41.47 7.66
N GLY A 690 19.89 -42.17 8.03
CA GLY A 690 20.19 -42.44 9.42
C GLY A 690 21.28 -43.48 9.60
N ASN A 691 21.63 -43.72 10.87
CA ASN A 691 22.53 -44.79 11.26
C ASN A 691 21.74 -46.01 11.73
N TYR A 692 22.17 -47.19 11.31
CA TYR A 692 21.49 -48.44 11.64
C TYR A 692 22.46 -49.47 12.21
N ASP A 693 22.05 -50.14 13.29
CA ASP A 693 22.87 -51.12 13.99
C ASP A 693 23.06 -52.42 13.18
N ASP A 694 22.26 -52.62 12.13
CA ASP A 694 22.29 -53.78 11.24
C ASP A 694 21.71 -53.42 9.86
N THR A 695 21.65 -54.40 8.95
CA THR A 695 21.07 -54.28 7.61
C THR A 695 19.66 -53.67 7.62
N ILE A 696 19.37 -52.79 6.65
CA ILE A 696 18.04 -52.18 6.44
C ILE A 696 17.45 -52.52 5.08
N GLU A 697 16.12 -52.68 5.04
CA GLU A 697 15.34 -52.87 3.82
C GLU A 697 14.92 -51.51 3.24
N VAL A 698 15.31 -51.22 2.00
CA VAL A 698 14.94 -50.00 1.26
C VAL A 698 13.77 -50.25 0.33
N VAL A 699 12.75 -49.39 0.41
CA VAL A 699 11.56 -49.36 -0.42
C VAL A 699 11.53 -48.04 -1.20
N LEU A 700 11.36 -48.13 -2.53
CA LEU A 700 11.20 -46.99 -3.43
C LEU A 700 9.78 -46.99 -3.99
N GLU A 701 9.02 -45.93 -3.77
CA GLU A 701 7.66 -45.80 -4.32
C GLU A 701 7.60 -44.59 -5.23
N ALA A 702 7.11 -44.76 -6.46
CA ALA A 702 6.96 -43.68 -7.42
C ALA A 702 5.56 -43.67 -8.02
N SER A 703 5.12 -42.49 -8.45
CA SER A 703 3.89 -42.32 -9.23
C SER A 703 4.04 -41.21 -10.25
N THR A 704 3.36 -41.31 -11.39
CA THR A 704 3.30 -40.23 -12.39
C THR A 704 1.89 -39.67 -12.48
N THR A 705 1.81 -38.40 -12.84
CA THR A 705 0.56 -37.72 -13.21
C THR A 705 0.16 -37.97 -14.67
N SER A 706 1.06 -38.52 -15.49
CA SER A 706 0.74 -38.96 -16.86
C SER A 706 -0.28 -40.11 -16.84
N VAL A 707 -1.33 -39.99 -17.65
CA VAL A 707 -2.46 -40.93 -17.66
C VAL A 707 -2.12 -42.15 -18.52
N ASN A 708 -2.06 -43.32 -17.88
CA ASN A 708 -1.71 -44.65 -18.43
C ASN A 708 -0.22 -44.99 -18.51
N ASP A 709 0.66 -44.14 -17.99
CA ASP A 709 2.09 -44.43 -17.95
C ASP A 709 2.49 -45.13 -16.65
N GLY A 710 3.32 -46.15 -16.78
CA GLY A 710 4.06 -46.70 -15.64
C GLY A 710 5.27 -45.82 -15.31
N VAL A 711 5.73 -45.89 -14.07
CA VAL A 711 7.01 -45.29 -13.65
C VAL A 711 8.06 -46.35 -13.44
N VAL A 712 9.28 -46.07 -13.88
CA VAL A 712 10.46 -46.91 -13.68
C VAL A 712 11.44 -46.15 -12.82
N VAL A 713 11.81 -46.72 -11.68
CA VAL A 713 12.77 -46.11 -10.74
C VAL A 713 14.16 -46.69 -10.98
N TYR A 714 15.16 -45.83 -11.07
CA TYR A 714 16.58 -46.17 -11.17
C TYR A 714 17.32 -45.62 -9.96
N TYR A 715 18.32 -46.37 -9.48
CA TYR A 715 19.09 -45.97 -8.32
C TYR A 715 20.57 -46.36 -8.41
N THR A 716 21.37 -45.67 -7.59
CA THR A 716 22.78 -45.95 -7.30
C THR A 716 22.96 -45.99 -5.79
N ILE A 717 24.02 -46.64 -5.32
CA ILE A 717 24.34 -46.76 -3.88
C ILE A 717 25.76 -46.26 -3.55
N ASP A 718 26.47 -45.76 -4.55
CA ASP A 718 27.83 -45.21 -4.44
C ASP A 718 27.86 -43.67 -4.51
N GLY A 719 26.69 -43.03 -4.51
CA GLY A 719 26.51 -41.57 -4.60
C GLY A 719 26.63 -40.96 -6.00
N SER A 720 26.86 -41.76 -7.05
CA SER A 720 26.78 -41.28 -8.44
C SER A 720 25.34 -40.92 -8.82
N ASP A 721 25.14 -39.93 -9.69
CA ASP A 721 23.79 -39.54 -10.09
C ASP A 721 23.14 -40.65 -10.95
N PRO A 722 21.92 -41.11 -10.59
CA PRO A 722 21.24 -42.17 -11.32
C PRO A 722 20.67 -41.65 -12.63
N ASP A 723 20.66 -42.51 -13.63
CA ASP A 723 20.06 -42.31 -14.95
C ASP A 723 19.40 -43.61 -15.45
N GLN A 724 18.81 -43.60 -16.65
CA GLN A 724 18.17 -44.78 -17.25
C GLN A 724 19.12 -45.97 -17.54
N SER A 725 20.43 -45.79 -17.36
CA SER A 725 21.43 -46.86 -17.45
C SER A 725 21.84 -47.43 -16.08
N SER A 726 21.35 -46.82 -15.00
CA SER A 726 21.59 -47.23 -13.62
C SER A 726 20.76 -48.45 -13.21
N THR A 727 20.84 -48.87 -11.95
CA THR A 727 20.15 -50.10 -11.51
C THR A 727 18.65 -49.86 -11.41
N GLU A 728 17.85 -50.64 -12.15
CA GLU A 728 16.39 -50.57 -12.10
C GLU A 728 15.85 -51.20 -10.80
N TYR A 729 14.96 -50.49 -10.12
CA TYR A 729 14.26 -50.96 -8.93
C TYR A 729 13.10 -51.89 -9.32
N SER A 730 13.10 -53.10 -8.78
CA SER A 730 12.05 -54.10 -9.07
C SER A 730 11.31 -54.59 -7.83
N ASN A 731 11.96 -54.61 -6.66
CA ASN A 731 11.42 -54.94 -5.35
C ASN A 731 12.27 -54.26 -4.28
N SER A 732 11.82 -54.26 -3.03
CA SER A 732 12.65 -53.86 -1.89
C SER A 732 13.99 -54.60 -1.86
N PHE A 733 15.02 -53.94 -1.35
CA PHE A 733 16.36 -54.51 -1.26
C PHE A 733 17.08 -54.07 0.01
N ASP A 734 17.94 -54.95 0.50
CA ASP A 734 18.71 -54.73 1.71
C ASP A 734 20.01 -53.97 1.41
N ILE A 735 20.36 -53.00 2.25
CA ILE A 735 21.67 -52.32 2.24
C ILE A 735 22.34 -52.35 3.62
N GLY A 736 23.67 -52.40 3.59
CA GLY A 736 24.55 -52.32 4.75
C GLY A 736 24.44 -53.48 5.75
N ASN A 737 25.19 -53.34 6.84
CA ASN A 737 25.27 -54.16 8.05
C ASN A 737 26.21 -53.43 9.03
N ALA A 738 26.32 -53.88 10.28
CA ALA A 738 27.13 -53.23 11.32
C ALA A 738 28.59 -52.87 10.97
N ASP A 739 29.19 -53.48 9.93
CA ASP A 739 30.57 -53.23 9.49
C ASP A 739 30.64 -52.47 8.13
N SER A 740 29.51 -51.96 7.62
CA SER A 740 29.43 -51.35 6.30
C SER A 740 29.94 -49.90 6.30
N GLU A 741 30.79 -49.58 5.32
CA GLU A 741 31.13 -48.19 4.99
C GLU A 741 29.85 -47.39 4.64
N PRO A 742 29.83 -46.05 4.81
CA PRO A 742 28.69 -45.22 4.49
C PRO A 742 28.18 -45.43 3.06
N ILE A 743 26.87 -45.61 2.92
CA ILE A 743 26.17 -45.82 1.65
C ILE A 743 25.42 -44.54 1.29
N ILE A 744 25.65 -44.03 0.08
CA ILE A 744 24.89 -42.90 -0.47
C ILE A 744 23.98 -43.45 -1.56
N LEU A 745 22.70 -43.60 -1.23
CA LEU A 745 21.68 -43.98 -2.20
C LEU A 745 21.18 -42.74 -2.91
N LYS A 746 21.17 -42.77 -4.25
CA LYS A 746 20.45 -41.80 -5.07
C LYS A 746 19.45 -42.53 -5.94
N ALA A 747 18.23 -42.02 -6.04
CA ALA A 747 17.18 -42.60 -6.87
C ALA A 747 16.45 -41.54 -7.71
N ILE A 748 16.05 -41.91 -8.92
CA ILE A 748 15.27 -41.10 -9.85
C ILE A 748 14.22 -41.98 -10.51
N ALA A 749 13.02 -41.46 -10.75
CA ALA A 749 11.98 -42.16 -11.48
C ALA A 749 11.77 -41.52 -12.86
N PHE A 750 11.43 -42.33 -13.86
CA PHE A 750 11.01 -41.86 -15.19
C PHE A 750 9.66 -42.46 -15.57
N ASP A 751 8.82 -41.70 -16.27
CA ASP A 751 7.65 -42.26 -16.96
C ASP A 751 7.98 -42.73 -18.39
N GLU A 752 6.97 -43.20 -19.13
CA GLU A 752 7.13 -43.71 -20.50
C GLU A 752 7.47 -42.59 -21.51
N ASP A 753 7.08 -41.35 -21.22
CA ASP A 753 7.34 -40.16 -22.04
C ASP A 753 8.71 -39.51 -21.75
N GLY A 754 9.42 -40.01 -20.73
CA GLY A 754 10.78 -39.61 -20.39
C GLY A 754 10.88 -38.43 -19.43
N ASN A 755 9.76 -38.01 -18.83
CA ASN A 755 9.76 -37.06 -17.72
C ASN A 755 10.35 -37.75 -16.48
N SER A 756 11.00 -36.99 -15.60
CA SER A 756 11.71 -37.55 -14.45
C SER A 756 11.30 -36.91 -13.13
N SER A 757 11.42 -37.67 -12.04
CA SER A 757 11.36 -37.09 -10.70
C SER A 757 12.61 -36.27 -10.41
N GLU A 758 12.57 -35.48 -9.33
CA GLU A 758 13.80 -35.03 -8.68
C GLU A 758 14.63 -36.24 -8.22
N VAL A 759 15.96 -36.06 -8.15
CA VAL A 759 16.86 -37.09 -7.61
C VAL A 759 16.78 -37.09 -6.09
N ILE A 760 16.26 -38.17 -5.50
CA ILE A 760 16.26 -38.32 -4.04
C ILE A 760 17.60 -38.89 -3.60
N THR A 761 18.27 -38.17 -2.69
CA THR A 761 19.49 -38.64 -2.02
C THR A 761 19.17 -39.11 -0.60
N ARG A 762 19.72 -40.26 -0.21
CA ARG A 762 19.67 -40.81 1.14
C ARG A 762 21.07 -41.25 1.58
N ASN A 763 21.47 -40.83 2.78
CA ASN A 763 22.73 -41.17 3.41
C ASN A 763 22.50 -42.19 4.53
N TYR A 764 23.13 -43.35 4.43
CA TYR A 764 23.02 -44.43 5.41
C TYR A 764 24.39 -44.75 5.98
N THR A 765 24.50 -44.78 7.31
CA THR A 765 25.69 -45.28 8.02
C THR A 765 25.32 -46.51 8.83
N PHE A 766 26.30 -47.34 9.15
CA PHE A 766 26.04 -48.58 9.87
C PHE A 766 27.06 -48.82 10.99
N GLY A 767 26.59 -49.43 12.07
CA GLY A 767 27.41 -49.78 13.24
C GLY A 767 27.38 -48.74 14.37
N ASP A 768 28.22 -48.98 15.38
CA ASP A 768 28.35 -48.10 16.54
C ASP A 768 28.93 -46.73 16.12
N LEU A 769 28.17 -45.65 16.31
CA LEU A 769 28.65 -44.30 16.02
C LEU A 769 29.72 -43.86 17.03
N PRO A 770 30.74 -43.08 16.59
CA PRO A 770 31.66 -42.43 17.51
C PRO A 770 30.87 -41.55 18.48
N SER A 771 31.13 -41.69 19.77
CA SER A 771 30.46 -40.89 20.79
C SER A 771 31.40 -39.82 21.32
N TYR A 772 30.93 -38.58 21.42
CA TYR A 772 31.64 -37.46 22.03
C TYR A 772 30.84 -36.84 23.17
N SER A 773 31.56 -36.31 24.15
CA SER A 773 30.99 -35.72 25.36
C SER A 773 30.81 -34.21 25.19
N ILE A 774 29.60 -33.73 25.47
CA ILE A 774 29.30 -32.31 25.50
C ILE A 774 29.04 -31.86 26.93
N HIS A 775 29.77 -30.82 27.34
CA HIS A 775 29.65 -30.19 28.64
C HIS A 775 28.98 -28.82 28.46
N PHE A 776 27.96 -28.54 29.26
CA PHE A 776 27.20 -27.29 29.25
C PHE A 776 27.36 -26.57 30.59
N LYS A 777 27.89 -25.34 30.59
CA LYS A 777 27.97 -24.50 31.79
C LYS A 777 26.65 -23.76 31.97
N ASN A 778 25.88 -24.20 32.96
CA ASN A 778 24.60 -23.59 33.28
C ASN A 778 24.79 -22.30 34.09
N THR A 779 24.96 -21.17 33.40
CA THR A 779 25.15 -19.85 34.02
C THR A 779 23.83 -19.15 34.36
N SER A 780 22.70 -19.65 33.85
CA SER A 780 21.35 -19.12 34.11
C SER A 780 20.59 -19.81 35.24
N ASN A 781 21.26 -20.69 36.00
CA ASN A 781 20.70 -21.41 37.15
C ASN A 781 19.46 -22.27 36.84
N TRP A 782 19.37 -22.88 35.64
CA TRP A 782 18.28 -23.79 35.29
C TRP A 782 18.22 -24.99 36.24
N SER A 783 17.02 -25.34 36.71
CA SER A 783 16.81 -26.49 37.60
C SER A 783 16.95 -27.84 36.89
N GLN A 784 16.70 -27.86 35.58
CA GLN A 784 16.91 -28.99 34.69
C GLN A 784 17.52 -28.47 33.38
N VAL A 785 18.46 -29.21 32.83
CA VAL A 785 19.11 -28.87 31.56
C VAL A 785 18.87 -30.02 30.60
N TYR A 786 18.27 -29.73 29.45
CA TYR A 786 18.09 -30.65 28.34
C TYR A 786 18.96 -30.22 27.17
N VAL A 787 19.27 -31.16 26.29
CA VAL A 787 19.86 -30.89 24.98
C VAL A 787 19.07 -31.61 23.90
N TYR A 788 18.66 -30.86 22.89
CA TYR A 788 18.00 -31.32 21.67
C TYR A 788 19.03 -31.37 20.53
N ALA A 789 18.99 -32.39 19.68
CA ALA A 789 19.94 -32.54 18.58
C ALA A 789 19.22 -32.75 17.23
N PHE A 790 19.71 -32.09 16.18
CA PHE A 790 19.08 -32.04 14.86
C PHE A 790 20.13 -32.06 13.72
N ASP A 791 19.69 -32.43 12.52
CA ASP A 791 20.52 -32.39 11.32
C ASP A 791 20.69 -30.94 10.84
N LYS A 792 21.94 -30.47 10.83
CA LYS A 792 22.32 -29.11 10.44
C LYS A 792 21.86 -28.73 9.03
N ASN A 793 21.73 -29.68 8.11
CA ASN A 793 21.51 -29.38 6.70
C ASN A 793 20.03 -29.24 6.33
N ASN A 794 19.11 -29.88 7.07
CA ASN A 794 17.68 -29.88 6.76
C ASN A 794 16.80 -29.50 7.96
N ASN A 795 17.41 -29.15 9.10
CA ASN A 795 16.74 -28.73 10.33
C ASN A 795 15.77 -29.77 10.94
N ALA A 796 15.91 -31.05 10.58
CA ALA A 796 15.09 -32.14 11.09
C ALA A 796 15.68 -32.74 12.38
N ALA A 797 14.83 -33.10 13.34
CA ALA A 797 15.25 -33.79 14.56
C ALA A 797 16.03 -35.07 14.23
N LEU A 798 17.15 -35.32 14.90
CA LEU A 798 17.82 -36.60 14.77
C LEU A 798 16.92 -37.72 15.34
N PRO A 799 16.96 -38.94 14.79
CA PRO A 799 16.18 -40.05 15.31
C PRO A 799 16.36 -40.24 16.82
N GLY A 800 15.26 -40.18 17.58
CA GLY A 800 15.27 -40.32 19.04
C GLY A 800 15.58 -39.05 19.85
N TRP A 801 15.63 -37.89 19.20
CA TRP A 801 15.85 -36.57 19.82
C TRP A 801 14.61 -35.68 19.79
N ASN A 802 13.43 -36.18 20.18
CA ASN A 802 12.21 -35.36 20.23
C ASN A 802 12.34 -34.20 21.24
N TRP A 803 11.77 -33.03 20.91
CA TRP A 803 11.73 -31.87 21.80
C TRP A 803 11.12 -32.21 23.18
N PRO A 804 11.68 -31.75 24.33
CA PRO A 804 12.80 -30.80 24.51
C PRO A 804 14.20 -31.44 24.46
N GLY A 805 14.33 -32.65 23.94
CA GLY A 805 15.59 -33.39 23.89
C GLY A 805 15.85 -34.24 25.12
N LYS A 806 17.12 -34.61 25.34
CA LYS A 806 17.55 -35.51 26.42
C LYS A 806 18.05 -34.72 27.62
N LEU A 807 17.70 -35.17 28.83
CA LEU A 807 18.14 -34.56 30.08
C LEU A 807 19.65 -34.77 30.30
N MET A 808 20.38 -33.69 30.60
CA MET A 808 21.82 -33.72 30.90
C MET A 808 22.09 -33.98 32.39
N THR A 809 23.25 -34.57 32.70
CA THR A 809 23.64 -34.95 34.07
C THR A 809 24.59 -33.91 34.68
N LYS A 810 24.33 -33.42 35.90
CA LYS A 810 25.23 -32.47 36.57
C LYS A 810 26.57 -33.11 36.95
N GLU A 811 27.68 -32.45 36.65
CA GLU A 811 29.05 -32.92 36.95
C GLU A 811 29.57 -32.43 38.31
N GLN A 812 29.57 -33.33 39.30
CA GLN A 812 30.16 -33.09 40.64
C GLN A 812 29.67 -31.76 41.29
N ASP A 813 30.53 -31.11 42.09
CA ASP A 813 30.31 -29.78 42.67
C ASP A 813 30.72 -28.65 41.70
N SER A 814 30.42 -28.81 40.40
CA SER A 814 30.71 -27.83 39.35
C SER A 814 29.41 -27.27 38.73
N PRO A 815 29.48 -26.13 38.01
CA PRO A 815 28.35 -25.58 37.25
C PRO A 815 28.09 -26.33 35.93
N TRP A 816 28.85 -27.38 35.62
CA TRP A 816 28.79 -28.09 34.36
C TRP A 816 27.78 -29.25 34.37
N TYR A 817 27.11 -29.44 33.24
CA TYR A 817 26.26 -30.58 32.93
C TYR A 817 26.86 -31.34 31.75
N ILE A 818 26.82 -32.66 31.76
CA ILE A 818 27.38 -33.51 30.71
C ILE A 818 26.29 -34.41 30.09
N THR A 819 26.39 -34.62 28.78
CA THR A 819 25.83 -35.78 28.10
C THR A 819 26.77 -36.28 27.01
N THR A 820 26.45 -37.42 26.41
CA THR A 820 27.18 -37.98 25.28
C THR A 820 26.29 -37.98 24.03
N ILE A 821 26.83 -37.50 22.91
CA ILE A 821 26.20 -37.56 21.59
C ILE A 821 26.93 -38.65 20.79
N ALA A 822 26.18 -39.55 20.16
CA ALA A 822 26.73 -40.62 19.33
C ALA A 822 26.41 -40.31 17.87
N GLU A 823 27.28 -39.55 17.21
CA GLU A 823 27.13 -39.10 15.82
C GLU A 823 28.52 -38.95 15.18
N SER A 824 28.67 -39.35 13.92
CA SER A 824 29.94 -39.27 13.20
C SER A 824 30.15 -37.95 12.44
N VAL A 825 29.17 -37.05 12.50
CA VAL A 825 29.12 -35.78 11.75
C VAL A 825 28.79 -34.61 12.68
N GLU A 826 28.94 -33.38 12.16
CA GLU A 826 28.55 -32.18 12.91
C GLU A 826 27.04 -32.05 12.94
N VAL A 827 26.49 -31.99 14.15
CA VAL A 827 25.05 -31.90 14.40
C VAL A 827 24.69 -30.57 15.04
N GLY A 828 23.46 -30.13 14.78
CA GLY A 828 22.84 -29.01 15.49
C GLY A 828 22.46 -29.43 16.92
N LEU A 829 22.66 -28.53 17.88
CA LEU A 829 22.43 -28.73 19.32
C LEU A 829 21.72 -27.51 19.90
N VAL A 830 20.64 -27.73 20.64
CA VAL A 830 19.93 -26.67 21.39
C VAL A 830 19.88 -27.06 22.86
N PHE A 831 20.39 -26.21 23.75
CA PHE A 831 20.29 -26.41 25.19
C PHE A 831 19.05 -25.69 25.73
N THR A 832 18.22 -26.36 26.53
CA THR A 832 16.96 -25.78 27.01
C THR A 832 16.65 -26.19 28.45
N ASN A 833 15.87 -25.35 29.16
CA ASN A 833 15.29 -25.69 30.45
C ASN A 833 13.99 -26.53 30.33
N GLY A 834 13.50 -26.78 29.11
CA GLY A 834 12.26 -27.50 28.83
C GLY A 834 10.96 -26.72 29.11
N ASN A 835 11.06 -25.45 29.52
CA ASN A 835 9.95 -24.56 29.90
C ASN A 835 10.04 -23.20 29.16
N GLY A 836 10.59 -23.16 27.96
CA GLY A 836 10.59 -22.01 27.06
C GLY A 836 11.90 -21.20 26.98
N GLU A 837 12.89 -21.43 27.85
CA GLU A 837 14.23 -20.82 27.70
C GLU A 837 15.17 -21.80 26.98
N GLN A 838 15.97 -21.29 26.03
CA GLN A 838 16.89 -22.08 25.22
C GLN A 838 18.10 -21.26 24.73
N SER A 839 19.16 -21.95 24.30
CA SER A 839 20.27 -21.35 23.53
C SER A 839 19.90 -21.11 22.07
N ASP A 840 20.72 -20.33 21.37
CA ASP A 840 20.81 -20.40 19.90
C ASP A 840 21.24 -21.81 19.46
N ASP A 841 21.03 -22.11 18.17
CA ASP A 841 21.49 -23.33 17.54
C ASP A 841 23.03 -23.42 17.56
N GLN A 842 23.55 -24.45 18.23
CA GLN A 842 24.98 -24.74 18.34
C GLN A 842 25.36 -25.91 17.43
N PHE A 843 26.63 -26.01 17.05
CA PHE A 843 27.08 -27.06 16.14
C PHE A 843 28.35 -27.75 16.66
N ARG A 844 28.36 -29.09 16.68
CA ARG A 844 29.50 -29.86 17.20
C ARG A 844 29.55 -31.30 16.68
N ASN A 845 30.76 -31.85 16.51
CA ASN A 845 31.04 -33.27 16.19
C ASN A 845 32.17 -33.90 17.05
N VAL A 846 32.65 -33.20 18.07
CA VAL A 846 33.77 -33.61 18.93
C VAL A 846 33.53 -33.16 20.36
N ASP A 847 34.31 -33.69 21.30
CA ASP A 847 34.25 -33.30 22.71
C ASP A 847 34.31 -31.76 22.84
N GLY A 848 33.50 -31.19 23.73
CA GLY A 848 33.40 -29.75 23.83
C GLY A 848 32.73 -29.26 25.10
N TRP A 849 33.10 -28.04 25.49
CA TRP A 849 32.64 -27.34 26.67
C TRP A 849 31.98 -26.03 26.24
N TYR A 850 30.66 -25.96 26.30
CA TYR A 850 29.89 -24.79 25.91
C TYR A 850 29.51 -23.95 27.14
N VAL A 851 29.79 -22.64 27.07
CA VAL A 851 29.48 -21.68 28.15
C VAL A 851 28.29 -20.81 27.73
N TYR A 852 27.13 -21.01 28.37
CA TYR A 852 25.87 -20.38 27.96
C TYR A 852 25.90 -18.84 27.98
N SER A 853 26.49 -18.23 28.99
CA SER A 853 26.57 -16.76 29.09
C SER A 853 27.51 -16.12 28.06
N GLU A 854 28.42 -16.91 27.50
CA GLU A 854 29.40 -16.44 26.51
C GLU A 854 29.00 -16.82 25.08
N ASN A 855 28.10 -17.79 24.91
CA ASN A 855 27.73 -18.37 23.61
C ASN A 855 28.97 -18.93 22.85
N ILE A 856 29.91 -19.54 23.58
CA ILE A 856 31.20 -19.99 23.05
C ILE A 856 31.46 -21.46 23.43
N TRP A 857 32.04 -22.21 22.47
CA TRP A 857 32.60 -23.55 22.66
C TRP A 857 34.10 -23.51 22.95
N TYR A 858 34.53 -24.39 23.85
CA TYR A 858 35.93 -24.66 24.14
C TYR A 858 36.23 -26.15 23.92
N ASP A 859 37.39 -26.44 23.32
CA ASP A 859 37.84 -27.82 23.07
C ASP A 859 38.31 -28.53 24.35
N GLN A 860 38.58 -27.78 25.41
CA GLN A 860 38.95 -28.26 26.75
C GLN A 860 38.20 -27.43 27.78
N CYS A 861 38.06 -27.95 29.00
CA CYS A 861 37.35 -27.24 30.05
C CYS A 861 38.00 -25.85 30.32
N PRO A 862 37.25 -24.75 30.10
CA PRO A 862 37.81 -23.41 30.16
C PRO A 862 37.95 -22.87 31.59
N SER A 863 37.10 -23.33 32.53
CA SER A 863 37.08 -22.90 33.93
C SER A 863 36.14 -23.79 34.77
N ASP A 864 36.33 -23.79 36.10
CA ASP A 864 35.50 -24.54 37.06
C ASP A 864 35.44 -26.05 36.81
N CYS A 865 36.56 -26.60 36.34
CA CYS A 865 36.67 -27.99 35.90
C CYS A 865 36.62 -28.99 37.06
N PRO A 866 35.95 -30.15 36.89
CA PRO A 866 35.87 -31.15 37.96
C PRO A 866 37.24 -31.78 38.30
N GLY A 867 37.78 -31.58 39.53
CA GLY A 867 38.62 -32.61 40.19
C GLY A 867 40.04 -32.33 40.76
N VAL A 868 40.74 -31.20 40.60
CA VAL A 868 42.03 -30.93 41.33
C VAL A 868 42.28 -29.43 41.51
N LEU A 869 42.56 -28.94 42.73
CA LEU A 869 42.90 -27.53 42.99
C LEU A 869 44.40 -27.37 43.31
N GLY A 870 45.14 -26.68 42.45
CA GLY A 870 46.53 -26.25 42.68
C GLY A 870 46.68 -25.17 43.79
N LEU A 871 47.89 -24.65 44.02
CA LEU A 871 48.05 -23.44 44.83
C LEU A 871 47.31 -22.28 44.14
N PRO A 872 46.65 -21.38 44.89
CA PRO A 872 45.92 -20.29 44.26
C PRO A 872 46.93 -19.34 43.61
N GLU A 873 46.74 -19.04 42.34
CA GLU A 873 47.51 -18.02 41.63
C GLU A 873 46.65 -16.77 41.59
N LEU A 874 47.19 -15.67 42.07
CA LEU A 874 46.47 -14.40 42.09
C LEU A 874 46.77 -13.65 40.80
N SER A 875 45.77 -12.97 40.25
CA SER A 875 45.98 -11.99 39.21
C SER A 875 45.16 -10.75 39.52
N VAL A 876 45.66 -9.61 39.07
CA VAL A 876 45.01 -8.31 39.20
C VAL A 876 44.90 -7.70 37.81
N THR A 877 43.76 -7.11 37.50
CA THR A 877 43.52 -6.46 36.21
C THR A 877 42.65 -5.22 36.38
N PRO A 878 43.03 -4.07 35.81
CA PRO A 878 44.30 -3.83 35.12
C PRO A 878 45.50 -3.83 36.10
N LEU A 879 46.75 -3.89 35.63
CA LEU A 879 47.94 -3.78 36.50
C LEU A 879 48.11 -2.35 37.02
N GLY A 880 48.96 -2.13 38.02
CA GLY A 880 49.24 -0.78 38.54
C GLY A 880 49.75 0.16 37.44
N GLY A 881 49.32 1.42 37.52
CA GLY A 881 49.52 2.41 36.46
C GLY A 881 48.82 3.73 36.76
N SER A 882 48.95 4.70 35.86
CA SER A 882 48.19 5.95 35.91
C SER A 882 46.88 5.79 35.15
N TYR A 883 45.77 6.13 35.79
CA TYR A 883 44.42 6.02 35.24
C TYR A 883 43.69 7.34 35.43
N GLU A 884 42.89 7.74 34.46
CA GLU A 884 42.10 8.95 34.57
C GLU A 884 40.66 8.64 35.05
N GLY A 885 40.09 9.51 35.88
CA GLY A 885 38.75 9.46 36.50
C GLY A 885 38.64 8.47 37.65
N SER A 886 38.65 7.19 37.30
CA SER A 886 38.60 6.07 38.23
C SER A 886 39.08 4.81 37.54
N VAL A 887 39.62 3.88 38.31
CA VAL A 887 39.94 2.54 37.81
C VAL A 887 39.14 1.51 38.59
N SER A 888 38.43 0.64 37.87
CA SER A 888 37.87 -0.57 38.47
C SER A 888 38.92 -1.68 38.37
N VAL A 889 39.39 -2.12 39.54
CA VAL A 889 40.40 -3.15 39.70
C VAL A 889 39.71 -4.44 40.13
N ASN A 890 39.87 -5.46 39.30
CA ASN A 890 39.39 -6.79 39.58
C ASN A 890 40.54 -7.70 40.00
N LEU A 891 40.38 -8.32 41.18
CA LEU A 891 41.24 -9.40 41.63
C LEU A 891 40.58 -10.73 41.30
N SER A 892 41.35 -11.64 40.73
CA SER A 892 40.89 -13.01 40.52
C SER A 892 41.94 -13.99 41.00
N THR A 893 41.49 -15.22 41.29
CA THR A 893 42.42 -16.28 41.67
C THR A 893 41.99 -17.61 41.13
N THR A 894 42.97 -18.43 40.79
CA THR A 894 42.75 -19.81 40.35
C THR A 894 42.58 -20.74 41.56
N ASN A 895 42.14 -21.97 41.30
CA ASN A 895 42.12 -23.06 42.29
C ASN A 895 41.29 -22.77 43.57
N GLN A 896 40.17 -22.06 43.44
CA GLN A 896 39.28 -21.72 44.57
C GLN A 896 39.99 -20.98 45.72
N GLY A 897 40.98 -20.13 45.39
CA GLY A 897 41.58 -19.22 46.34
C GLY A 897 40.56 -18.21 46.89
N VAL A 898 40.65 -17.91 48.18
CA VAL A 898 39.92 -16.84 48.85
C VAL A 898 40.88 -15.66 48.99
N ILE A 899 40.56 -14.54 48.35
CA ILE A 899 41.45 -13.37 48.20
C ILE A 899 41.24 -12.38 49.34
N TYR A 900 42.34 -11.94 49.97
CA TYR A 900 42.39 -10.89 50.98
C TYR A 900 43.30 -9.76 50.54
N TYR A 901 42.96 -8.52 50.85
CA TYR A 901 43.67 -7.35 50.34
C TYR A 901 43.73 -6.18 51.33
N THR A 902 44.60 -5.23 51.00
CA THR A 902 44.81 -3.93 51.66
C THR A 902 45.00 -2.87 50.57
N ILE A 903 44.51 -1.65 50.79
CA ILE A 903 44.57 -0.54 49.82
C ILE A 903 45.46 0.61 50.28
N ASP A 904 46.09 0.46 51.46
CA ASP A 904 47.02 1.42 52.05
C ASP A 904 48.48 0.96 51.93
N GLY A 905 48.74 -0.09 51.15
CA GLY A 905 50.06 -0.70 50.98
C GLY A 905 50.56 -1.59 52.13
N SER A 906 49.78 -1.80 53.19
CA SER A 906 50.14 -2.74 54.26
C SER A 906 50.17 -4.21 53.79
N GLU A 907 50.95 -5.10 54.42
CA GLU A 907 51.05 -6.51 54.00
C GLU A 907 49.72 -7.26 54.25
N PRO A 908 49.09 -7.90 53.25
CA PRO A 908 47.82 -8.60 53.43
C PRO A 908 48.01 -9.99 54.07
N SER A 909 47.07 -10.40 54.92
CA SER A 909 46.96 -11.75 55.50
C SER A 909 45.51 -12.24 55.52
N ASP A 910 45.24 -13.46 55.97
CA ASP A 910 43.89 -14.05 56.13
C ASP A 910 42.98 -13.33 57.16
N SER A 911 43.50 -12.28 57.79
CA SER A 911 42.78 -11.34 58.67
C SER A 911 42.54 -9.96 58.04
N SER A 912 43.05 -9.70 56.84
CA SER A 912 42.81 -8.47 56.07
C SER A 912 41.39 -8.45 55.48
N SER A 913 41.04 -7.38 54.76
CA SER A 913 39.74 -7.26 54.13
C SER A 913 39.55 -8.34 53.05
N LEU A 914 38.42 -9.05 53.11
CA LEU A 914 38.07 -10.09 52.13
C LEU A 914 37.59 -9.42 50.84
N TYR A 915 38.15 -9.82 49.70
CA TYR A 915 37.71 -9.37 48.39
C TYR A 915 36.41 -10.10 48.00
N GLN A 916 35.32 -9.35 47.84
CA GLN A 916 33.99 -9.90 47.52
C GLN A 916 33.37 -9.29 46.26
N ASN A 917 33.74 -8.05 45.92
CA ASN A 917 33.28 -7.31 44.75
C ASN A 917 34.48 -6.54 44.18
N GLU A 918 34.36 -6.06 42.93
CA GLU A 918 35.38 -5.21 42.29
C GLU A 918 35.76 -4.00 43.15
N LEU A 919 37.03 -3.58 43.08
CA LEU A 919 37.54 -2.43 43.82
C LEU A 919 37.63 -1.22 42.90
N ILE A 920 36.89 -0.17 43.24
CA ILE A 920 36.94 1.08 42.48
C ILE A 920 37.84 2.07 43.22
N PHE A 921 38.91 2.50 42.55
CA PHE A 921 39.80 3.54 43.05
C PHE A 921 39.55 4.84 42.30
N THR A 922 39.18 5.88 43.04
CA THR A 922 38.96 7.24 42.53
C THR A 922 40.04 8.21 43.00
N GLU A 923 41.06 7.71 43.69
CA GLU A 923 42.22 8.44 44.18
C GLU A 923 43.44 7.49 44.21
N ASP A 924 44.65 8.06 44.28
CA ASP A 924 45.90 7.30 44.30
C ASP A 924 45.87 6.21 45.39
N THR A 925 46.03 4.94 44.99
CA THR A 925 45.83 3.77 45.85
C THR A 925 46.93 2.74 45.64
N THR A 926 47.52 2.25 46.73
CA THR A 926 48.47 1.11 46.70
C THR A 926 47.76 -0.17 47.15
N LEU A 927 47.42 -1.04 46.20
CA LEU A 927 46.76 -2.31 46.45
C LEU A 927 47.78 -3.42 46.70
N ARG A 928 47.62 -4.16 47.80
CA ARG A 928 48.30 -5.46 48.00
C ARG A 928 47.29 -6.56 48.25
N ALA A 929 47.47 -7.73 47.63
CA ALA A 929 46.54 -8.85 47.76
C ALA A 929 47.21 -10.24 47.84
N ILE A 930 46.59 -11.18 48.56
CA ILE A 930 47.01 -12.59 48.72
C ILE A 930 45.79 -13.51 48.73
N ALA A 931 45.89 -14.73 48.20
CA ALA A 931 44.83 -15.73 48.26
C ALA A 931 45.22 -16.98 49.05
N TYR A 932 44.23 -17.59 49.70
CA TYR A 932 44.35 -18.84 50.44
C TYR A 932 43.36 -19.88 49.93
N ASN A 933 43.80 -21.12 49.78
CA ASN A 933 42.91 -22.28 49.67
C ASN A 933 43.40 -23.41 50.59
N SER A 934 42.74 -24.57 50.53
CA SER A 934 43.14 -25.75 51.32
C SER A 934 44.53 -26.29 50.98
N SER A 935 45.06 -25.96 49.80
CA SER A 935 46.36 -26.40 49.30
C SER A 935 47.51 -25.46 49.69
N GLY A 936 47.23 -24.21 50.04
CA GLY A 936 48.21 -23.22 50.52
C GLY A 936 47.85 -21.78 50.14
N GLN A 937 48.85 -20.88 50.16
CA GLN A 937 48.68 -19.46 49.82
C GLN A 937 49.37 -19.08 48.51
N SER A 938 48.88 -18.04 47.85
CA SER A 938 49.51 -17.42 46.68
C SER A 938 50.74 -16.59 47.07
N SER A 939 51.51 -16.14 46.09
CA SER A 939 52.39 -14.96 46.27
C SER A 939 51.56 -13.69 46.43
N ILE A 940 52.08 -12.71 47.18
CA ILE A 940 51.46 -11.38 47.31
C ILE A 940 51.67 -10.60 46.02
N ILE A 941 50.59 -10.00 45.51
CA ILE A 941 50.64 -8.98 44.46
C ILE A 941 50.63 -7.59 45.10
N SER A 942 51.34 -6.64 44.51
CA SER A 942 51.44 -5.25 44.97
C SER A 942 51.45 -4.33 43.77
N GLU A 943 50.43 -3.48 43.65
CA GLU A 943 50.23 -2.57 42.52
C GLU A 943 49.91 -1.15 43.02
N ASP A 944 50.50 -0.16 42.37
CA ASP A 944 50.25 1.27 42.63
C ASP A 944 49.36 1.84 41.51
N TYR A 945 48.19 2.38 41.88
CA TYR A 945 47.26 3.03 40.97
C TYR A 945 47.27 4.53 41.23
N ASN A 946 47.65 5.33 40.24
CA ASN A 946 47.60 6.79 40.35
C ASN A 946 46.37 7.29 39.59
N ILE A 947 45.45 7.99 40.24
CA ILE A 947 44.18 8.43 39.64
C ILE A 947 44.21 9.92 39.33
N THR A 948 44.26 10.24 38.04
CA THR A 948 44.07 11.58 37.45
C THR A 948 42.59 11.73 37.05
N GLU A 949 42.11 12.82 36.42
CA GLU A 949 40.68 13.04 36.08
C GLU A 949 40.40 12.70 34.59
N ALA A 950 39.33 11.95 34.24
CA ALA A 950 39.08 11.38 32.89
C ALA A 950 38.46 12.36 31.87
N GLN A 951 38.90 12.28 30.61
CA GLN A 951 38.40 13.09 29.49
C GLN A 951 37.89 12.22 28.33
N SER A 952 36.57 12.24 28.07
CA SER A 952 35.95 11.77 26.81
C SER A 952 35.81 12.93 25.82
N PHE A 953 35.73 12.66 24.52
CA PHE A 953 35.44 13.72 23.57
C PHE A 953 34.68 13.32 22.30
N THR A 954 33.88 14.24 21.78
CA THR A 954 33.10 14.10 20.55
C THR A 954 33.81 14.74 19.37
N VAL A 955 33.88 14.04 18.26
CA VAL A 955 34.36 14.61 16.99
C VAL A 955 33.22 14.84 16.02
N TYR A 956 33.28 15.96 15.32
CA TYR A 956 32.34 16.35 14.28
C TYR A 956 33.08 16.52 12.95
N TYR A 957 32.54 15.97 11.86
CA TYR A 957 33.10 16.04 10.51
C TYR A 957 32.15 16.75 9.56
N ARG A 958 32.62 17.78 8.85
CA ARG A 958 31.83 18.45 7.81
C ARG A 958 32.02 17.76 6.47
N ASN A 959 30.97 17.14 5.96
CA ASN A 959 30.96 16.48 4.67
C ASN A 959 30.66 17.47 3.53
N MET A 960 31.70 18.15 3.02
CA MET A 960 31.59 19.06 1.87
C MET A 960 31.80 18.37 0.52
N SER A 961 32.22 17.11 0.55
CA SER A 961 32.44 16.27 -0.64
C SER A 961 31.17 15.51 -1.09
N ASN A 962 30.06 15.69 -0.38
CA ASN A 962 28.76 15.04 -0.61
C ASN A 962 28.85 13.51 -0.62
N TRP A 963 29.61 12.92 0.31
CA TRP A 963 29.61 11.47 0.50
C TRP A 963 28.23 11.01 1.00
N ASN A 964 27.70 9.94 0.41
CA ASN A 964 26.37 9.43 0.79
C ASN A 964 26.39 8.81 2.19
N ASP A 965 27.47 8.11 2.53
CA ASP A 965 27.70 7.59 3.88
C ASP A 965 29.05 8.11 4.40
N VAL A 966 29.09 8.53 5.66
CA VAL A 966 30.29 9.04 6.33
C VAL A 966 30.66 8.10 7.46
N TYR A 967 31.85 7.53 7.38
CA TYR A 967 32.39 6.62 8.38
C TYR A 967 33.61 7.23 9.05
N VAL A 968 33.81 6.90 10.31
CA VAL A 968 35.03 7.17 11.07
C VAL A 968 35.74 5.85 11.35
N TYR A 969 37.05 5.82 11.10
CA TYR A 969 37.91 4.70 11.40
C TYR A 969 39.00 5.15 12.38
N LEU A 970 39.16 4.39 13.47
CA LEU A 970 40.14 4.66 14.51
C LEU A 970 41.27 3.63 14.49
N PHE A 971 42.50 4.10 14.67
CA PHE A 971 43.67 3.26 14.71
C PHE A 971 44.68 3.75 15.75
N ASP A 972 45.52 2.85 16.24
CA ASP A 972 46.63 3.23 17.12
C ASP A 972 47.67 3.98 16.30
N LYS A 973 47.84 5.27 16.59
CA LYS A 973 48.74 6.19 15.89
C LYS A 973 50.20 5.73 15.91
N ASN A 974 50.64 5.08 16.99
CA ASN A 974 52.03 4.71 17.18
C ASN A 974 52.39 3.44 16.40
N THR A 975 51.43 2.51 16.25
CA THR A 975 51.63 1.25 15.53
C THR A 975 51.04 1.25 14.11
N ASN A 976 50.20 2.23 13.79
CA ASN A 976 49.41 2.33 12.56
C ASN A 976 48.53 1.09 12.29
N GLN A 977 48.11 0.41 13.35
CA GLN A 977 47.21 -0.76 13.31
C GLN A 977 45.81 -0.39 13.80
N PRO A 978 44.74 -1.03 13.28
CA PRO A 978 43.38 -0.83 13.78
C PRO A 978 43.32 -1.02 15.30
N LEU A 979 42.55 -0.18 15.98
CA LEU A 979 42.19 -0.45 17.37
C LEU A 979 41.32 -1.72 17.43
N PRO A 980 41.34 -2.49 18.54
CA PRO A 980 40.47 -3.65 18.69
C PRO A 980 39.00 -3.28 18.43
N GLY A 981 38.34 -3.98 17.50
CA GLY A 981 36.96 -3.70 17.12
C GLY A 981 36.76 -2.57 16.10
N TRP A 982 37.84 -2.01 15.54
CA TRP A 982 37.81 -0.98 14.50
C TRP A 982 38.40 -1.51 13.19
N ASN A 983 37.64 -2.32 12.44
CA ASN A 983 38.04 -2.79 11.11
C ASN A 983 37.66 -1.78 10.02
N TRP A 984 38.49 -1.61 9.00
CA TRP A 984 38.22 -0.70 7.87
C TRP A 984 36.94 -1.11 7.11
N PRO A 985 35.98 -0.21 6.81
CA PRO A 985 36.07 1.26 6.80
C PRO A 985 35.72 1.97 8.12
N GLY A 986 35.62 1.25 9.24
CA GLY A 986 35.28 1.80 10.53
C GLY A 986 33.77 1.78 10.80
N ARG A 987 33.28 2.73 11.59
CA ARG A 987 31.89 2.83 12.02
C ARG A 987 31.20 4.03 11.38
N SER A 988 29.89 3.91 11.15
CA SER A 988 29.10 5.01 10.61
C SER A 988 29.05 6.15 11.61
N MET A 989 29.12 7.38 11.11
CA MET A 989 28.86 8.59 11.90
C MET A 989 27.41 9.02 11.74
N ASP A 990 26.87 9.66 12.77
CA ASP A 990 25.49 10.13 12.77
C ASP A 990 25.40 11.52 12.15
N ARG A 991 24.47 11.70 11.20
CA ARG A 991 24.26 13.01 10.57
C ARG A 991 23.53 13.94 11.54
N GLU A 992 24.13 15.08 11.81
CA GLU A 992 23.61 16.02 12.78
C GLU A 992 22.54 16.93 12.16
N GLN A 993 21.28 16.79 12.60
CA GLN A 993 20.14 17.69 12.34
C GLN A 993 19.97 18.14 10.88
N SER A 994 20.04 17.20 9.92
CA SER A 994 19.98 17.49 8.48
C SER A 994 21.02 18.51 7.97
N SER A 995 22.10 18.72 8.71
CA SER A 995 23.19 19.63 8.38
C SER A 995 24.29 18.95 7.54
N GLN A 996 25.36 19.67 7.23
CA GLN A 996 26.54 19.10 6.57
C GLN A 996 27.50 18.41 7.56
N TRP A 997 27.18 18.40 8.85
CA TRP A 997 28.03 17.84 9.90
C TRP A 997 27.55 16.46 10.34
N TYR A 998 28.53 15.63 10.69
CA TYR A 998 28.35 14.29 11.22
C TYR A 998 29.12 14.16 12.53
N SER A 999 28.58 13.50 13.54
CA SER A 999 29.24 13.37 14.84
C SER A 999 29.55 11.92 15.19
N PHE A 1000 30.53 11.74 16.09
CA PHE A 1000 30.81 10.47 16.74
C PHE A 1000 31.47 10.73 18.11
N LEU A 1001 30.92 10.14 19.17
CA LEU A 1001 31.51 10.19 20.51
C LEU A 1001 32.67 9.18 20.59
N ILE A 1002 33.86 9.67 20.94
CA ILE A 1002 35.03 8.84 21.17
C ILE A 1002 35.22 8.73 22.68
N GLU A 1003 34.97 7.52 23.18
CA GLU A 1003 35.12 7.15 24.59
C GLU A 1003 36.49 6.49 24.86
N GLU A 1004 37.37 6.48 23.85
CA GLU A 1004 38.67 5.84 23.88
C GLU A 1004 39.78 6.84 24.27
N ASN A 1005 40.76 6.38 25.05
CA ASN A 1005 41.81 7.24 25.61
C ASN A 1005 42.78 7.80 24.55
N ALA A 1006 43.28 9.01 24.83
CA ALA A 1006 44.05 9.87 23.93
C ALA A 1006 45.43 9.31 23.51
N ASP A 1007 45.51 8.71 22.31
CA ASP A 1007 46.61 8.83 21.33
C ASP A 1007 46.20 8.15 20.00
N ILE A 1008 45.01 8.46 19.52
CA ILE A 1008 44.34 7.76 18.41
C ILE A 1008 44.49 8.51 17.09
N GLY A 1009 44.67 7.75 16.00
CA GLY A 1009 44.51 8.24 14.64
C GLY A 1009 43.05 8.14 14.19
N ILE A 1010 42.55 9.19 13.53
CA ILE A 1010 41.17 9.33 13.07
C ILE A 1010 41.17 9.49 11.54
N VAL A 1011 40.42 8.66 10.84
CA VAL A 1011 40.18 8.80 9.39
C VAL A 1011 38.69 8.87 9.10
N PHE A 1012 38.26 9.92 8.40
CA PHE A 1012 36.90 10.02 7.88
C PHE A 1012 36.86 9.53 6.43
N ASN A 1013 35.92 8.65 6.08
CA ASN A 1013 35.86 8.05 4.75
C ASN A 1013 34.43 7.79 4.26
N ASN A 1014 34.32 7.47 2.97
CA ASN A 1014 33.04 7.27 2.28
C ASN A 1014 32.63 5.80 2.10
N ASN A 1015 32.86 4.97 3.11
CA ASN A 1015 32.51 3.54 3.11
C ASN A 1015 33.11 2.77 1.92
N ASN A 1016 34.44 2.77 1.81
CA ASN A 1016 35.20 2.11 0.74
C ASN A 1016 35.02 2.63 -0.71
N ASN A 1017 34.28 3.72 -0.93
CA ASN A 1017 34.07 4.29 -2.26
C ASN A 1017 35.21 5.24 -2.73
N GLY A 1018 36.44 5.00 -2.26
CA GLY A 1018 37.66 5.68 -2.71
C GLY A 1018 37.93 7.09 -2.18
N GLY A 1019 37.07 7.65 -1.32
CA GLY A 1019 37.24 8.97 -0.70
C GLY A 1019 37.55 8.87 0.79
N GLN A 1020 38.62 9.52 1.25
CA GLN A 1020 38.99 9.59 2.65
C GLN A 1020 39.74 10.89 2.99
N SER A 1021 39.74 11.26 4.27
CA SER A 1021 40.62 12.29 4.81
C SER A 1021 42.07 11.78 4.89
N TYR A 1022 43.00 12.69 5.20
CA TYR A 1022 44.30 12.27 5.72
C TYR A 1022 44.15 11.65 7.12
N ASP A 1023 45.21 11.05 7.64
CA ASP A 1023 45.24 10.58 9.03
C ASP A 1023 45.27 11.80 9.97
N LEU A 1024 44.18 11.98 10.72
CA LEU A 1024 43.96 13.09 11.64
C LEU A 1024 44.20 12.66 13.08
N MET A 1025 44.40 13.63 13.95
CA MET A 1025 44.63 13.40 15.38
C MET A 1025 43.78 14.36 16.19
N ARG A 1026 43.12 13.87 17.23
CA ARG A 1026 42.36 14.68 18.18
C ARG A 1026 42.25 13.98 19.52
N GLU A 1027 42.20 14.76 20.60
CA GLU A 1027 42.21 14.28 21.99
C GLU A 1027 41.17 15.01 22.88
N VAL A 1028 40.41 15.96 22.31
CA VAL A 1028 39.33 16.74 22.97
C VAL A 1028 38.25 17.09 21.95
N ASP A 1029 37.08 17.57 22.40
CA ASP A 1029 35.93 17.85 21.52
C ASP A 1029 36.36 18.70 20.32
N GLY A 1030 35.99 18.29 19.11
CA GLY A 1030 36.57 18.91 17.92
C GLY A 1030 35.68 18.82 16.70
N TRP A 1031 35.70 19.88 15.90
CA TRP A 1031 34.99 20.02 14.64
C TRP A 1031 36.00 20.09 13.50
N TYR A 1032 36.06 19.06 12.67
CA TYR A 1032 36.91 19.01 11.49
C TYR A 1032 36.15 19.47 10.26
N ASP A 1033 36.52 20.64 9.73
CA ASP A 1033 35.94 21.14 8.48
C ASP A 1033 36.81 20.70 7.30
N SER A 1034 36.30 19.79 6.47
CA SER A 1034 37.02 19.29 5.29
C SER A 1034 37.27 20.37 4.22
N SER A 1035 36.52 21.48 4.22
CA SER A 1035 36.75 22.59 3.29
C SER A 1035 37.97 23.44 3.66
N THR A 1036 38.30 23.53 4.94
CA THR A 1036 39.49 24.24 5.44
C THR A 1036 40.62 23.28 5.83
N ASN A 1037 40.33 21.99 5.95
CA ASN A 1037 41.22 20.90 6.33
C ASN A 1037 41.86 21.14 7.71
N GLN A 1038 41.07 21.67 8.65
CA GLN A 1038 41.50 22.05 10.01
C GLN A 1038 40.51 21.57 11.08
N TRP A 1039 41.02 21.33 12.29
CA TRP A 1039 40.22 21.14 13.50
C TRP A 1039 39.90 22.47 14.16
N TYR A 1040 38.70 22.58 14.70
CA TYR A 1040 38.24 23.68 15.54
C TYR A 1040 37.74 23.11 16.87
N ASP A 1041 37.99 23.81 17.97
CA ASP A 1041 37.56 23.35 19.29
C ASP A 1041 36.05 23.55 19.53
N GLN A 1042 35.38 24.32 18.66
CA GLN A 1042 33.93 24.59 18.66
C GLN A 1042 33.45 24.63 17.20
N CYS A 1043 32.15 24.44 16.96
CA CYS A 1043 31.62 24.42 15.61
C CYS A 1043 31.91 25.75 14.87
N PRO A 1044 32.66 25.72 13.74
CA PRO A 1044 33.14 26.94 13.13
C PRO A 1044 32.09 27.66 12.27
N THR A 1045 31.14 26.94 11.64
CA THR A 1045 30.04 27.49 10.81
C THR A 1045 29.04 26.40 10.37
N ALA A 1046 27.80 26.80 10.02
CA ALA A 1046 26.71 25.92 9.57
C ALA A 1046 26.40 24.78 10.56
N CYS A 1047 26.36 25.13 11.85
CA CYS A 1047 26.31 24.17 12.93
C CYS A 1047 24.97 23.45 13.01
N PRO A 1048 24.95 22.17 13.40
CA PRO A 1048 23.70 21.48 13.66
C PRO A 1048 22.89 22.21 14.72
N GLY A 1049 21.66 22.59 14.37
CA GLY A 1049 20.81 23.44 15.20
C GLY A 1049 20.65 24.86 14.71
N ASP A 1050 21.45 25.31 13.73
CA ASP A 1050 21.27 26.62 13.09
C ASP A 1050 20.41 26.52 11.82
N VAL A 1051 19.09 26.49 12.00
CA VAL A 1051 18.21 27.64 11.70
C VAL A 1051 16.86 27.40 12.40
N SER A 1052 16.58 28.17 13.45
CA SER A 1052 15.21 28.31 13.92
C SER A 1052 14.43 29.16 12.90
N ASP A 1053 13.18 28.77 12.65
CA ASP A 1053 12.18 29.63 12.00
C ASP A 1053 11.69 30.75 12.95
N ASP A 1054 12.38 30.97 14.07
CA ASP A 1054 12.05 32.05 15.00
C ASP A 1054 12.63 33.36 14.49
N GLU A 1055 11.75 34.29 14.12
CA GLU A 1055 12.11 35.66 13.79
C GLU A 1055 11.52 36.63 14.80
N LEU A 1056 12.36 37.50 15.38
CA LEU A 1056 11.91 38.57 16.24
C LEU A 1056 11.75 39.83 15.40
N THR A 1057 10.52 40.13 15.02
CA THR A 1057 10.18 41.41 14.37
C THR A 1057 9.87 42.46 15.42
N ILE A 1058 10.53 43.60 15.32
CA ILE A 1058 10.43 44.70 16.28
C ILE A 1058 9.92 45.94 15.56
N HIS A 1059 8.86 46.55 16.10
CA HIS A 1059 8.20 47.71 15.53
C HIS A 1059 8.36 48.95 16.42
N PHE A 1060 8.66 50.11 15.84
CA PHE A 1060 8.83 51.38 16.55
C PHE A 1060 7.97 52.50 15.95
N ASN A 1061 7.10 53.11 16.76
CA ASN A 1061 6.27 54.24 16.33
C ASN A 1061 7.07 55.55 16.33
N ASN A 1062 7.42 56.03 15.15
CA ASN A 1062 8.15 57.28 14.99
C ASN A 1062 7.24 58.52 14.87
N ASN A 1063 5.92 58.35 14.81
CA ASN A 1063 4.97 59.47 14.65
C ASN A 1063 4.99 60.44 15.84
N ASN A 1064 5.33 59.95 17.04
CA ASN A 1064 5.39 60.76 18.26
C ASN A 1064 6.76 61.43 18.49
N THR A 1065 7.81 60.96 17.82
CA THR A 1065 9.20 61.42 17.99
C THR A 1065 9.71 62.27 16.82
N ASN A 1066 9.15 62.11 15.63
CA ASN A 1066 9.55 62.80 14.38
C ASN A 1066 11.05 62.68 14.07
N TRP A 1067 11.65 61.51 14.32
CA TRP A 1067 13.04 61.25 13.99
C TRP A 1067 13.20 61.09 12.48
N ASN A 1068 14.23 61.71 11.91
CA ASN A 1068 14.47 61.70 10.45
C ASN A 1068 15.05 60.37 9.94
N SER A 1069 15.62 59.55 10.83
CA SER A 1069 16.11 58.20 10.55
C SER A 1069 16.17 57.41 11.85
N VAL A 1070 15.49 56.27 11.93
CA VAL A 1070 15.47 55.41 13.12
C VAL A 1070 16.48 54.28 12.94
N THR A 1071 17.32 54.08 13.95
CA THR A 1071 18.27 52.94 14.03
C THR A 1071 17.96 52.07 15.25
N LEU A 1072 18.06 50.76 15.09
CA LEU A 1072 17.91 49.75 16.13
C LEU A 1072 19.28 49.24 16.56
N TYR A 1073 19.65 49.50 17.80
CA TYR A 1073 20.78 48.84 18.45
C TYR A 1073 20.25 47.67 19.28
N TYR A 1074 20.74 46.46 19.05
CA TYR A 1074 20.33 45.25 19.75
C TYR A 1074 21.54 44.43 20.24
N TRP A 1075 21.38 43.78 21.39
CA TRP A 1075 22.38 42.91 22.02
C TRP A 1075 21.70 41.88 22.94
N GLU A 1076 22.48 40.92 23.46
CA GLU A 1076 21.98 39.86 24.35
C GLU A 1076 20.77 39.12 23.76
N THR A 1077 20.81 38.79 22.46
CA THR A 1077 19.71 38.10 21.80
C THR A 1077 19.70 36.58 22.07
N THR A 1078 18.54 35.95 21.97
CA THR A 1078 18.32 34.52 22.25
C THR A 1078 17.28 33.96 21.27
N PRO A 1079 17.37 32.72 20.75
CA PRO A 1079 18.44 31.74 20.98
C PRO A 1079 19.74 32.09 20.26
N THR A 1080 19.68 32.74 19.09
CA THR A 1080 20.90 33.18 18.39
C THR A 1080 21.49 34.39 19.10
N SER A 1081 22.78 34.34 19.47
CA SER A 1081 23.50 35.45 20.11
C SER A 1081 24.06 36.41 19.05
N LEU A 1082 23.35 37.51 18.84
CA LEU A 1082 23.66 38.58 17.92
C LEU A 1082 23.86 39.88 18.71
N THR A 1083 24.71 40.75 18.17
CA THR A 1083 24.87 42.13 18.65
C THR A 1083 25.24 42.99 17.47
N THR A 1084 24.55 44.12 17.32
CA THR A 1084 24.95 45.13 16.34
C THR A 1084 25.94 46.11 16.95
N SER A 1085 26.72 46.80 16.13
CA SER A 1085 27.61 47.88 16.58
C SER A 1085 26.81 49.17 16.81
N TRP A 1086 27.23 49.98 17.79
CA TRP A 1086 26.63 51.29 18.04
C TRP A 1086 26.91 52.21 16.85
N PRO A 1087 25.91 52.94 16.32
CA PRO A 1087 24.60 53.24 16.91
C PRO A 1087 23.41 52.36 16.51
N GLY A 1088 23.65 51.21 15.88
CA GLY A 1088 22.60 50.28 15.46
C GLY A 1088 22.41 50.22 13.94
N VAL A 1089 21.52 49.33 13.51
CA VAL A 1089 21.12 49.13 12.12
C VAL A 1089 19.95 50.02 11.76
N GLN A 1090 19.85 50.47 10.51
CA GLN A 1090 18.73 51.31 10.08
C GLN A 1090 17.43 50.49 10.01
N MET A 1091 16.37 50.99 10.64
CA MET A 1091 15.02 50.43 10.51
C MET A 1091 14.30 51.04 9.31
N THR A 1092 13.30 50.33 8.78
CA THR A 1092 12.55 50.76 7.60
C THR A 1092 11.07 50.91 7.89
N ASP A 1093 10.48 52.02 7.48
CA ASP A 1093 9.02 52.19 7.42
C ASP A 1093 8.55 51.71 6.04
N ILE A 1094 8.35 50.40 5.91
CA ILE A 1094 7.96 49.77 4.64
C ILE A 1094 6.56 50.23 4.23
N ASP A 1095 5.69 50.50 5.21
CA ASP A 1095 4.28 50.84 5.05
C ASP A 1095 3.97 52.36 5.13
N GLY A 1096 4.99 53.22 5.24
CA GLY A 1096 4.87 54.69 5.19
C GLY A 1096 3.89 55.29 6.20
N ASP A 1097 3.52 54.53 7.23
CA ASP A 1097 2.51 54.85 8.24
C ASP A 1097 3.14 55.35 9.55
N GLY A 1098 4.46 55.47 9.57
CA GLY A 1098 5.27 55.91 10.69
C GLY A 1098 5.69 54.80 11.66
N TRP A 1099 5.37 53.52 11.37
CA TRP A 1099 5.93 52.37 12.07
C TRP A 1099 7.16 51.84 11.36
N TYR A 1100 8.29 51.92 12.04
CA TYR A 1100 9.56 51.42 11.54
C TYR A 1100 9.79 50.00 12.04
N GLU A 1101 10.14 49.09 11.15
CA GLU A 1101 10.31 47.67 11.46
C GLU A 1101 11.74 47.17 11.16
N TYR A 1102 12.16 46.17 11.92
CA TYR A 1102 13.38 45.39 11.67
C TYR A 1102 13.22 43.97 12.24
N THR A 1103 13.62 42.97 11.46
CA THR A 1103 13.48 41.55 11.82
C THR A 1103 14.83 40.92 12.08
N LEU A 1104 14.94 40.25 13.23
CA LEU A 1104 16.11 39.47 13.65
C LEU A 1104 15.83 37.98 13.44
N SER A 1105 16.39 37.39 12.40
CA SER A 1105 16.25 35.95 12.13
C SER A 1105 17.04 35.12 13.14
N GLY A 1106 16.46 34.01 13.60
CA GLY A 1106 17.03 33.12 14.60
C GLY A 1106 16.90 33.63 16.05
N VAL A 1107 16.15 34.71 16.28
CA VAL A 1107 16.06 35.40 17.56
C VAL A 1107 14.59 35.45 18.00
N THR A 1108 14.31 35.13 19.26
CA THR A 1108 13.01 35.29 19.93
C THR A 1108 13.04 36.38 21.01
N CYS A 1109 14.19 36.65 21.62
CA CYS A 1109 14.37 37.69 22.64
C CYS A 1109 15.56 38.59 22.32
N ALA A 1110 15.47 39.89 22.62
CA ALA A 1110 16.55 40.85 22.45
C ALA A 1110 16.46 42.00 23.46
N LYS A 1111 17.62 42.52 23.88
CA LYS A 1111 17.71 43.86 24.45
C LYS A 1111 17.95 44.87 23.35
N VAL A 1112 17.23 45.99 23.37
CA VAL A 1112 17.20 46.96 22.27
C VAL A 1112 17.20 48.41 22.73
N ILE A 1113 17.78 49.27 21.89
CA ILE A 1113 17.70 50.73 21.96
C ILE A 1113 17.32 51.25 20.58
N PHE A 1114 16.28 52.08 20.52
CA PHE A 1114 15.98 52.86 19.32
C PHE A 1114 16.70 54.19 19.40
N SER A 1115 17.39 54.59 18.33
CA SER A 1115 18.13 55.85 18.30
C SER A 1115 18.07 56.57 16.96
N ILE A 1116 18.58 57.81 16.93
CA ILE A 1116 18.87 58.57 15.69
C ILE A 1116 20.38 58.49 15.43
N ASN A 1117 20.85 57.36 14.92
CA ASN A 1117 22.28 57.16 14.66
C ASN A 1117 23.16 57.55 15.87
N GLY A 1118 22.62 57.33 17.09
CA GLY A 1118 23.30 57.51 18.37
C GLY A 1118 23.22 58.88 19.05
N GLU A 1119 22.51 59.87 18.50
CA GLU A 1119 22.42 61.22 19.11
C GLU A 1119 21.23 61.37 20.10
N GLN A 1120 20.06 60.83 19.76
CA GLN A 1120 18.88 60.72 20.64
C GLN A 1120 18.48 59.26 20.70
N GLN A 1121 18.11 58.76 21.89
CA GLN A 1121 17.84 57.34 22.12
C GLN A 1121 16.76 57.10 23.17
N THR A 1122 16.16 55.91 23.13
CA THR A 1122 15.41 55.34 24.25
C THR A 1122 16.37 54.89 25.36
N GLY A 1123 15.83 54.53 26.53
CA GLY A 1123 16.59 53.72 27.48
C GLY A 1123 16.78 52.29 26.97
N ASP A 1124 17.45 51.46 27.76
CA ASP A 1124 17.59 50.02 27.48
C ASP A 1124 16.22 49.36 27.62
N LEU A 1125 15.78 48.71 26.55
CA LEU A 1125 14.52 47.98 26.49
C LEU A 1125 14.80 46.50 26.29
N GLU A 1126 13.82 45.67 26.62
CA GLU A 1126 13.88 44.22 26.41
C GLU A 1126 12.57 43.76 25.79
N ILE A 1127 12.66 42.82 24.85
CA ILE A 1127 11.52 42.26 24.13
C ILE A 1127 11.74 40.77 23.86
N CYS A 1128 10.68 40.00 24.04
CA CYS A 1128 10.62 38.57 23.76
C CYS A 1128 9.31 38.28 23.00
N GLY A 1129 9.41 37.84 21.75
CA GLY A 1129 8.30 37.76 20.79
C GLY A 1129 8.05 39.09 20.06
N GLU A 1130 7.29 39.05 18.95
CA GLU A 1130 6.96 40.25 18.18
C GLU A 1130 6.30 41.33 19.07
N GLY A 1131 6.70 42.59 18.89
CA GLY A 1131 6.19 43.66 19.74
C GLY A 1131 6.32 45.06 19.15
N TRP A 1132 5.40 45.93 19.58
CA TRP A 1132 5.24 47.29 19.10
C TRP A 1132 5.58 48.28 20.20
N TYR A 1133 6.54 49.16 19.95
CA TYR A 1133 6.97 50.18 20.89
C TYR A 1133 6.42 51.56 20.51
N ASP A 1134 5.61 52.14 21.39
CA ASP A 1134 5.11 53.52 21.30
C ASP A 1134 5.19 54.20 22.68
N ASN A 1135 6.39 54.72 23.03
CA ASN A 1135 6.72 55.20 24.38
C ASN A 1135 6.44 54.16 25.49
N GLY A 1136 6.45 52.88 25.12
CA GLY A 1136 6.13 51.70 25.94
C GLY A 1136 5.73 50.53 25.03
N TRP A 1137 5.91 49.29 25.49
CA TRP A 1137 5.48 48.11 24.72
C TRP A 1137 3.97 47.96 24.74
N VAL A 1138 3.36 47.75 23.56
CA VAL A 1138 1.94 47.49 23.37
C VAL A 1138 1.73 46.20 22.59
N ASN A 1139 0.67 45.46 22.94
CA ASN A 1139 0.43 44.13 22.36
C ASN A 1139 -0.11 44.19 20.93
N GLU A 1140 -0.78 45.28 20.53
CA GLU A 1140 -1.11 45.64 19.14
C GLU A 1140 -1.41 47.15 19.06
N PRO A 1141 -0.99 47.89 18.02
CA PRO A 1141 -1.25 49.32 17.91
C PRO A 1141 -2.70 49.62 17.51
N LEU A 1142 -3.40 50.45 18.28
CA LEU A 1142 -4.68 51.04 17.89
C LEU A 1142 -4.44 51.94 16.67
N ASN A 1143 -4.98 51.55 15.51
CA ASN A 1143 -4.89 52.19 14.18
C ASN A 1143 -3.87 51.59 13.19
N LYS A 1144 -3.72 50.27 13.10
CA LYS A 1144 -3.23 49.65 11.85
C LYS A 1144 -4.31 49.89 10.78
N GLU A 1145 -3.97 50.56 9.66
CA GLU A 1145 -4.92 50.67 8.55
C GLU A 1145 -5.34 49.26 8.07
N PRO A 1146 -6.60 49.07 7.63
CA PRO A 1146 -7.13 47.75 7.32
C PRO A 1146 -6.30 47.02 6.25
N GLU A 1147 -6.19 45.70 6.40
CA GLU A 1147 -5.48 44.81 5.48
C GLU A 1147 -5.85 45.08 4.01
N LYS A 1148 -4.80 45.25 3.21
CA LYS A 1148 -4.88 45.47 1.77
C LYS A 1148 -5.22 44.17 1.04
N ASN A 1149 -6.07 44.25 0.01
CA ASN A 1149 -6.48 43.10 -0.79
C ASN A 1149 -5.27 42.33 -1.36
N ALA A 1150 -5.21 41.01 -1.13
CA ALA A 1150 -4.15 40.14 -1.61
C ALA A 1150 -3.92 40.25 -3.13
N VAL A 1151 -2.64 40.26 -3.55
CA VAL A 1151 -2.25 40.36 -4.96
C VAL A 1151 -2.66 39.10 -5.72
N ARG A 1152 -3.37 39.28 -6.83
CA ARG A 1152 -3.75 38.23 -7.79
C ARG A 1152 -3.04 38.48 -9.11
N ILE A 1153 -2.48 37.41 -9.68
CA ILE A 1153 -1.79 37.40 -10.97
C ILE A 1153 -2.56 36.49 -11.93
N SER A 1154 -2.95 37.01 -13.10
CA SER A 1154 -3.63 36.21 -14.13
C SER A 1154 -2.72 35.16 -14.77
N SER A 1155 -3.32 34.30 -15.61
CA SER A 1155 -2.57 33.52 -16.58
C SER A 1155 -1.76 34.42 -17.53
N PRO A 1156 -0.64 33.93 -18.08
CA PRO A 1156 0.24 34.69 -18.96
C PRO A 1156 -0.40 34.83 -20.34
N TYR A 1157 -0.34 36.01 -20.96
CA TYR A 1157 -0.86 36.21 -22.31
C TYR A 1157 -0.02 37.18 -23.17
N PRO A 1158 0.14 36.93 -24.48
CA PRO A 1158 -0.16 35.67 -25.16
C PRO A 1158 0.78 34.55 -24.69
N ASN A 1159 0.30 33.31 -24.58
CA ASN A 1159 1.12 32.14 -24.27
C ASN A 1159 0.74 31.00 -25.24
N PRO A 1160 1.51 30.71 -26.30
CA PRO A 1160 2.92 31.09 -26.48
C PRO A 1160 3.17 32.58 -26.74
N PHE A 1161 4.27 33.11 -26.17
CA PHE A 1161 4.69 34.50 -26.31
C PHE A 1161 5.78 34.63 -27.37
N LYS A 1162 5.91 35.83 -27.98
CA LYS A 1162 6.93 36.08 -29.02
C LYS A 1162 8.12 36.86 -28.48
N ASP A 1163 7.90 38.12 -28.09
CA ASP A 1163 8.97 39.00 -27.59
C ASP A 1163 8.61 39.63 -26.23
N GLU A 1164 7.36 39.49 -25.80
CA GLU A 1164 6.80 40.07 -24.58
C GLU A 1164 5.70 39.17 -24.03
N ILE A 1165 5.65 39.02 -22.71
CA ILE A 1165 4.59 38.28 -22.00
C ILE A 1165 3.89 39.18 -20.99
N ASN A 1166 2.55 39.13 -20.96
CA ASN A 1166 1.74 40.01 -20.11
C ASN A 1166 1.01 39.25 -19.00
N PHE A 1167 0.79 39.95 -17.88
CA PHE A 1167 0.02 39.50 -16.73
C PHE A 1167 -0.91 40.62 -16.26
N ASN A 1168 -2.15 40.30 -15.91
CA ASN A 1168 -3.00 41.22 -15.15
C ASN A 1168 -2.71 41.05 -13.67
N ILE A 1169 -2.40 42.16 -13.00
CA ILE A 1169 -2.21 42.24 -11.56
C ILE A 1169 -3.37 43.01 -10.96
N SER A 1170 -3.95 42.47 -9.88
CA SER A 1170 -4.92 43.17 -9.04
C SER A 1170 -4.62 42.95 -7.57
N GLY A 1171 -4.86 43.93 -6.70
CA GLY A 1171 -4.52 43.88 -5.26
C GLY A 1171 -3.35 44.81 -4.90
N GLU A 1172 -2.88 44.77 -3.66
CA GLU A 1172 -1.86 45.71 -3.16
C GLU A 1172 -0.77 45.06 -2.28
N ASP A 1173 0.37 44.72 -2.90
CA ASP A 1173 1.72 44.70 -2.30
C ASP A 1173 2.53 45.94 -2.77
N ARG A 1174 3.29 46.60 -1.88
CA ARG A 1174 4.12 47.75 -2.30
C ARG A 1174 5.24 47.38 -3.27
N SER A 1175 5.71 46.13 -3.21
CA SER A 1175 6.75 45.56 -4.07
C SER A 1175 6.49 44.07 -4.32
N LEU A 1176 6.75 43.61 -5.55
CA LEU A 1176 6.61 42.25 -6.01
C LEU A 1176 7.90 41.86 -6.74
N SER A 1177 8.59 40.84 -6.26
CA SER A 1177 9.76 40.26 -6.94
C SER A 1177 9.29 39.34 -8.06
N VAL A 1178 9.85 39.49 -9.26
CA VAL A 1178 9.52 38.69 -10.43
C VAL A 1178 10.78 38.10 -11.02
N THR A 1179 10.83 36.78 -11.15
CA THR A 1179 11.97 36.08 -11.76
C THR A 1179 11.51 35.12 -12.86
N ILE A 1180 12.30 34.93 -13.91
CA ILE A 1180 12.03 33.96 -14.98
C ILE A 1180 13.20 33.02 -15.12
N ARG A 1181 12.94 31.71 -15.03
CA ARG A 1181 13.95 30.66 -15.15
C ARG A 1181 13.59 29.62 -16.21
N ASP A 1182 14.60 28.98 -16.80
CA ASP A 1182 14.38 27.79 -17.64
C ASP A 1182 14.18 26.52 -16.80
N VAL A 1183 13.87 25.40 -17.46
CA VAL A 1183 13.69 24.07 -16.83
C VAL A 1183 14.94 23.54 -16.12
N LYS A 1184 16.12 24.14 -16.32
CA LYS A 1184 17.39 23.78 -15.66
C LYS A 1184 17.78 24.78 -14.56
N GLY A 1185 16.90 25.73 -14.23
CA GLY A 1185 17.12 26.73 -13.19
C GLY A 1185 17.90 27.97 -13.62
N GLY A 1186 18.30 28.09 -14.89
CA GLY A 1186 19.00 29.25 -15.43
C GLY A 1186 18.12 30.50 -15.38
N LEU A 1187 18.62 31.63 -14.86
CA LEU A 1187 17.87 32.89 -14.68
C LEU A 1187 17.96 33.79 -15.92
N TYR A 1188 16.82 34.21 -16.46
CA TYR A 1188 16.72 35.02 -17.68
C TYR A 1188 16.09 36.40 -17.47
N TYR A 1189 15.33 36.57 -16.39
CA TYR A 1189 14.76 37.86 -16.00
C TYR A 1189 14.62 37.92 -14.47
N SER A 1190 14.87 39.09 -13.89
CA SER A 1190 14.70 39.36 -12.46
C SER A 1190 14.43 40.84 -12.26
N ASP A 1191 13.33 41.18 -11.58
CA ASP A 1191 12.95 42.57 -11.33
C ASP A 1191 12.12 42.69 -10.04
N VAL A 1192 12.00 43.89 -9.49
CA VAL A 1192 11.09 44.21 -8.39
C VAL A 1192 10.16 45.32 -8.85
N ILE A 1193 8.88 45.02 -8.93
CA ILE A 1193 7.87 45.92 -9.47
C ILE A 1193 6.86 46.30 -8.39
N SER A 1194 6.37 47.53 -8.41
CA SER A 1194 5.26 47.92 -7.52
C SER A 1194 3.99 47.21 -7.97
N SER A 1195 3.29 46.50 -7.08
CA SER A 1195 1.98 45.97 -7.46
C SER A 1195 1.03 47.15 -7.63
N LYS A 1196 0.48 47.28 -8.84
CA LYS A 1196 -0.56 48.24 -9.17
C LYS A 1196 -1.58 47.51 -10.00
N ASN A 1197 -2.86 47.78 -9.75
CA ASN A 1197 -3.94 47.27 -10.59
C ASN A 1197 -3.66 47.63 -12.06
N GLY A 1198 -3.41 46.63 -12.90
CA GLY A 1198 -3.02 46.87 -14.29
C GLY A 1198 -2.31 45.70 -14.95
N VAL A 1199 -1.88 45.93 -16.19
CA VAL A 1199 -1.10 44.96 -16.97
C VAL A 1199 0.38 45.18 -16.70
N ILE A 1200 1.10 44.09 -16.43
CA ILE A 1200 2.55 44.07 -16.41
C ILE A 1200 3.04 43.32 -17.64
N SER A 1201 3.88 43.99 -18.42
CA SER A 1201 4.46 43.50 -19.66
C SER A 1201 5.95 43.24 -19.43
N ILE A 1202 6.36 41.99 -19.58
CA ILE A 1202 7.75 41.56 -19.40
C ILE A 1202 8.35 41.31 -20.79
N PRO A 1203 9.27 42.16 -21.29
CA PRO A 1203 9.97 41.89 -22.52
C PRO A 1203 10.96 40.74 -22.29
N LEU A 1204 10.85 39.68 -23.09
CA LEU A 1204 11.65 38.48 -22.90
C LEU A 1204 12.15 37.92 -24.23
N ASN A 1205 13.44 38.15 -24.49
CA ASN A 1205 14.11 37.66 -25.69
C ASN A 1205 14.96 36.41 -25.40
N VAL A 1206 14.29 35.26 -25.31
CA VAL A 1206 14.92 33.95 -25.08
C VAL A 1206 14.77 33.02 -26.29
N THR A 1207 15.44 31.87 -26.27
CA THR A 1207 15.25 30.82 -27.29
C THR A 1207 13.87 30.16 -27.18
N LYS A 1208 13.41 29.44 -28.22
CA LYS A 1208 12.18 28.63 -28.13
C LYS A 1208 12.31 27.60 -27.01
N GLY A 1209 11.29 27.49 -26.17
CA GLY A 1209 11.35 26.60 -25.00
C GLY A 1209 10.33 26.95 -23.92
N ILE A 1210 10.39 26.17 -22.82
CA ILE A 1210 9.55 26.34 -21.63
C ILE A 1210 10.33 27.11 -20.57
N TYR A 1211 9.67 28.11 -19.98
CA TYR A 1211 10.21 28.92 -18.89
C TYR A 1211 9.17 29.05 -17.77
N PHE A 1212 9.64 29.37 -16.56
CA PHE A 1212 8.81 29.56 -15.38
C PHE A 1212 9.00 30.96 -14.81
N VAL A 1213 7.90 31.70 -14.67
CA VAL A 1213 7.86 33.02 -14.03
C VAL A 1213 7.44 32.84 -12.58
N LYS A 1214 8.25 33.27 -11.62
CA LYS A 1214 7.92 33.30 -10.20
C LYS A 1214 7.66 34.74 -9.76
N PHE A 1215 6.48 34.98 -9.19
CA PHE A 1215 6.09 36.21 -8.50
C PHE A 1215 6.14 35.96 -6.99
N SER A 1216 6.85 36.80 -6.25
CA SER A 1216 6.96 36.73 -4.78
C SER A 1216 6.72 38.10 -4.16
N GLY A 1217 5.78 38.19 -3.22
CA GLY A 1217 5.41 39.38 -2.46
C GLY A 1217 4.78 38.99 -1.11
N LYS A 1218 4.37 39.98 -0.31
CA LYS A 1218 3.83 39.76 1.05
C LYS A 1218 2.57 38.89 1.03
N THR A 1219 1.74 39.03 0.00
CA THR A 1219 0.45 38.33 -0.11
C THR A 1219 0.42 37.27 -1.22
N ILE A 1220 1.54 37.03 -1.91
CA ILE A 1220 1.59 36.09 -3.04
C ILE A 1220 2.95 35.42 -3.24
N ASN A 1221 2.94 34.10 -3.48
CA ASN A 1221 4.08 33.34 -3.99
C ASN A 1221 3.57 32.40 -5.09
N LYS A 1222 3.73 32.79 -6.36
CA LYS A 1222 3.11 32.11 -7.50
C LYS A 1222 4.11 31.82 -8.61
N VAL A 1223 4.12 30.59 -9.12
CA VAL A 1223 4.91 30.18 -10.28
C VAL A 1223 3.99 29.92 -11.47
N VAL A 1224 4.37 30.40 -12.66
CA VAL A 1224 3.59 30.32 -13.88
C VAL A 1224 4.44 29.84 -15.05
N LYS A 1225 3.96 28.85 -15.80
CA LYS A 1225 4.63 28.33 -17.00
C LYS A 1225 4.35 29.23 -18.22
N ILE A 1226 5.40 29.61 -18.94
CA ILE A 1226 5.33 30.35 -20.21
C ILE A 1226 6.10 29.61 -21.31
N ILE A 1227 5.67 29.75 -22.56
CA ILE A 1227 6.18 29.03 -23.73
C ILE A 1227 6.57 30.05 -24.81
N LYS A 1228 7.80 29.98 -25.33
CA LYS A 1228 8.28 30.82 -26.44
C LYS A 1228 8.28 30.10 -27.78
#